data_AF-A0A8C4N0S9-F1
#
_entry.id   AF-A0A8C4N0S9-F1
#
_cell.length_a   1.000
_cell.length_b   1.000
_cell.length_c   1.000
_cell.angle_alpha   90.00
_cell.angle_beta   90.00
_cell.angle_gamma   90.00
#
_symmetry.space_group_name_H-M   'P 1'
#
loop_
_entity.id
_entity.type
_entity.pdbx_description
1 polymer ?
#
loop_
_entity_poly.entity_id
_entity_poly.type
_entity_poly.pdbx_seq_one_letter_code
_entity_poly.pdbx_strand_id
1 'polypeptide(L)'
;MENAGTRRWLRSCRRDIVDAVYNVNPFLDILISKELLQMEDYHLVKNKPTPQDKIRCILDLVQSKFSPEQVEKFAECLKQSESCYPKLKKLKDYSFQDEKPTPTVDRLHQQMSELSKRLGVLSLPIAVKLLSKKYITQFDYENIKGQPTHQEKASQLIGVCTTKGEHVCKEFYNALLAEDSLLAQQFLVTEQTTVASSVREDFSKMNLKCGEQEQGEKELGIQDLVATAQKLLGMHETKIMEFDSLAVGMALGLSHKTATEALETLDNWDGHNQLTAILQTFLVASKDPKRLRSKLAVCQPDWFQVSPRGAFLLNLLSIAQRDYSETNPDWKDLKLKMAVVVHECLVEVLQDPHEALKLVEQILKSPELGDSSLDLFKDSLQKVADHFTAYKTTFDELSQEIENNSSESWQLLLFLVVQLVRELFRKVICGSVYRLQQLAPSTYECTEHSLWSVTSFDGLRPRNLKRIHHKSDIHNYPDLCSHVSSLLKLIVHDRSTTDACNEAVNDTILKLLKKDTFGQGAFDGKLRARLLFITKLTMSEKFGPLLNLYKETYEDLKTYTASNERHRFSFLFEKVHVLTPKVSLCGLHSSSDLAEIDGSMEETFEVLASDPAKFLFFVKCKSRGGAIPIPQPFTCKLEFKDAHEAELACKEGLICGKMLGSVGNLAWVRLLENKGKHELQDEVQAKSWKYSSVDSFCIDITSKEAKFKIRLSFNGTALNAFCNE
;
A
#
# COMPACT_ATOMS: atom_id res chain seq x y z
N MET A 1 -54.07 7.78 4.59
CA MET A 1 -52.65 7.41 4.31
C MET A 1 -51.66 8.21 5.16
N GLU A 2 -52.09 9.19 5.96
CA GLU A 2 -51.19 10.05 6.77
C GLU A 2 -50.62 9.36 8.04
N ASN A 3 -51.29 8.33 8.59
CA ASN A 3 -51.00 7.84 9.95
C ASN A 3 -49.79 6.88 10.06
N ALA A 4 -49.23 6.41 8.94
CA ALA A 4 -48.00 5.60 8.94
C ALA A 4 -46.76 6.46 9.24
N GLY A 5 -46.83 7.77 8.95
CA GLY A 5 -45.74 8.73 9.17
C GLY A 5 -45.41 8.91 10.66
N THR A 6 -46.43 9.11 11.51
CA THR A 6 -46.23 9.32 12.97
C THR A 6 -45.50 8.17 13.63
N ARG A 7 -45.89 6.95 13.29
CA ARG A 7 -45.33 5.75 13.91
C ARG A 7 -43.89 5.50 13.45
N ARG A 8 -43.56 5.85 12.20
CA ARG A 8 -42.20 5.82 11.66
C ARG A 8 -41.31 6.88 12.31
N TRP A 9 -41.82 8.11 12.45
CA TRP A 9 -41.13 9.20 13.14
C TRP A 9 -40.80 8.86 14.60
N LEU A 10 -41.73 8.27 15.35
CA LEU A 10 -41.47 7.82 16.72
C LEU A 10 -40.38 6.72 16.80
N ARG A 11 -40.17 5.94 15.74
CA ARG A 11 -39.05 4.97 15.68
C ARG A 11 -37.73 5.67 15.39
N SER A 12 -37.70 6.60 14.44
CA SER A 12 -36.46 7.31 14.08
C SER A 12 -35.96 8.18 15.22
N CYS A 13 -36.85 8.84 15.97
CA CYS A 13 -36.52 9.67 17.13
C CYS A 13 -36.48 8.90 18.47
N ARG A 14 -36.53 7.56 18.46
CA ARG A 14 -36.65 6.75 19.68
C ARG A 14 -35.53 7.03 20.69
N ARG A 15 -34.28 7.15 20.22
CA ARG A 15 -33.13 7.42 21.09
C ARG A 15 -33.22 8.81 21.72
N ASP A 16 -33.55 9.80 20.92
CA ASP A 16 -33.66 11.20 21.37
C ASP A 16 -34.80 11.41 22.36
N ILE A 17 -35.94 10.73 22.17
CA ILE A 17 -37.06 10.76 23.12
C ILE A 17 -36.67 10.12 24.46
N VAL A 18 -35.98 8.97 24.44
CA VAL A 18 -35.50 8.29 25.66
C VAL A 18 -34.51 9.16 26.44
N ASP A 19 -33.65 9.89 25.74
CA ASP A 19 -32.65 10.77 26.37
C ASP A 19 -33.25 12.12 26.83
N ALA A 20 -34.32 12.57 26.18
CA ALA A 20 -35.01 13.81 26.53
C ALA A 20 -35.92 13.68 27.76
N VAL A 21 -36.58 12.54 27.93
CA VAL A 21 -37.53 12.32 29.04
C VAL A 21 -36.82 11.69 30.25
N TYR A 22 -36.16 12.54 31.02
CA TYR A 22 -35.34 12.15 32.18
C TYR A 22 -36.15 11.77 33.44
N ASN A 23 -37.41 12.20 33.54
CA ASN A 23 -38.33 11.84 34.62
C ASN A 23 -39.67 11.43 34.01
N VAL A 24 -40.07 10.16 34.17
CA VAL A 24 -41.21 9.60 33.41
C VAL A 24 -42.57 9.83 34.08
N ASN A 25 -42.59 10.12 35.38
CA ASN A 25 -43.85 10.18 36.13
C ASN A 25 -44.80 11.29 35.62
N PRO A 26 -44.35 12.54 35.38
CA PRO A 26 -45.23 13.58 34.84
C PRO A 26 -45.77 13.23 33.45
N PHE A 27 -44.99 12.52 32.65
CA PHE A 27 -45.42 12.06 31.33
C PHE A 27 -46.44 10.92 31.43
N LEU A 28 -46.27 10.00 32.38
CA LEU A 28 -47.27 8.95 32.65
C LEU A 28 -48.62 9.53 33.09
N ASP A 29 -48.61 10.56 33.95
CA ASP A 29 -49.84 11.21 34.39
C ASP A 29 -50.60 11.84 33.20
N ILE A 30 -49.87 12.43 32.25
CA ILE A 30 -50.44 12.94 31.00
C ILE A 30 -51.04 11.79 30.17
N LEU A 31 -50.32 10.68 29.99
CA LEU A 31 -50.80 9.54 29.21
C LEU A 31 -52.03 8.85 29.83
N ILE A 32 -52.12 8.80 31.16
CA ILE A 32 -53.29 8.27 31.88
C ILE A 32 -54.47 9.23 31.74
N SER A 33 -54.26 10.53 31.93
CA SER A 33 -55.32 11.54 31.80
C SER A 33 -55.92 11.62 30.38
N LYS A 34 -55.17 11.16 29.37
CA LYS A 34 -55.60 11.06 27.96
C LYS A 34 -56.11 9.67 27.59
N GLU A 35 -56.25 8.77 28.56
CA GLU A 35 -56.72 7.39 28.40
C GLU A 35 -55.89 6.57 27.39
N LEU A 36 -54.61 6.90 27.23
CA LEU A 36 -53.70 6.19 26.31
C LEU A 36 -53.04 4.97 26.95
N LEU A 37 -52.95 4.93 28.28
CA LEU A 37 -52.41 3.80 29.04
C LEU A 37 -53.51 3.18 29.91
N GLN A 38 -53.76 1.89 29.70
CA GLN A 38 -54.58 1.08 30.60
C GLN A 38 -53.82 0.79 31.90
N MET A 39 -54.53 0.48 32.99
CA MET A 39 -53.91 0.21 34.29
C MET A 39 -52.88 -0.91 34.26
N GLU A 40 -53.12 -1.95 33.46
CA GLU A 40 -52.20 -3.08 33.29
C GLU A 40 -50.86 -2.65 32.66
N ASP A 41 -50.92 -1.83 31.61
CA ASP A 41 -49.74 -1.30 30.93
C ASP A 41 -49.01 -0.26 31.80
N TYR A 42 -49.74 0.51 32.61
CA TYR A 42 -49.15 1.41 33.60
C TYR A 42 -48.30 0.66 34.63
N HIS A 43 -48.82 -0.45 35.19
CA HIS A 43 -48.05 -1.27 36.13
C HIS A 43 -46.83 -1.90 35.48
N LEU A 44 -46.95 -2.34 34.22
CA LEU A 44 -45.84 -2.92 33.45
C LEU A 44 -44.71 -1.91 33.22
N VAL A 45 -45.06 -0.65 32.92
CA VAL A 45 -44.08 0.44 32.81
C VAL A 45 -43.51 0.80 34.18
N LYS A 46 -44.35 0.95 35.21
CA LYS A 46 -43.93 1.34 36.57
C LYS A 46 -42.89 0.40 37.17
N ASN A 47 -42.99 -0.90 36.86
CA ASN A 47 -42.09 -1.95 37.33
C ASN A 47 -40.70 -1.94 36.67
N LYS A 48 -40.45 -1.10 35.65
CA LYS A 48 -39.11 -0.96 35.06
C LYS A 48 -38.16 -0.19 35.99
N PRO A 49 -36.88 -0.58 36.09
CA PRO A 49 -35.96 -0.07 37.13
C PRO A 49 -35.51 1.38 36.89
N THR A 50 -35.33 1.78 35.63
CA THR A 50 -34.79 3.11 35.29
C THR A 50 -35.81 3.97 34.52
N PRO A 51 -35.75 5.31 34.61
CA PRO A 51 -36.55 6.20 33.78
C PRO A 51 -36.43 5.90 32.27
N GLN A 52 -35.22 5.58 31.80
CA GLN A 52 -34.98 5.28 30.40
C GLN A 52 -35.65 3.98 29.98
N ASP A 53 -35.63 2.95 30.83
CA ASP A 53 -36.30 1.68 30.56
C ASP A 53 -37.82 1.81 30.61
N LYS A 54 -38.34 2.70 31.46
CA LYS A 54 -39.76 3.06 31.49
C LYS A 54 -40.20 3.68 30.15
N ILE A 55 -39.45 4.66 29.62
CA ILE A 55 -39.77 5.28 28.32
C ILE A 55 -39.61 4.30 27.15
N ARG A 56 -38.57 3.47 27.15
CA ARG A 56 -38.41 2.41 26.14
C ARG A 56 -39.62 1.48 26.13
N CYS A 57 -40.07 1.08 27.32
CA CYS A 57 -41.26 0.24 27.49
C CYS A 57 -42.53 0.92 26.96
N ILE A 58 -42.72 2.22 27.23
CA ILE A 58 -43.84 2.99 26.67
C ILE A 58 -43.75 3.03 25.14
N LEU A 59 -42.57 3.31 24.58
CA LEU A 59 -42.40 3.36 23.12
C LEU A 59 -42.62 1.98 22.48
N ASP A 60 -42.28 0.88 23.16
CA ASP A 60 -42.60 -0.47 22.71
C ASP A 60 -44.11 -0.75 22.73
N LEU A 61 -44.83 -0.29 23.75
CA LEU A 61 -46.30 -0.37 23.81
C LEU A 61 -46.96 0.45 22.69
N VAL A 62 -46.45 1.66 22.42
CA VAL A 62 -46.91 2.52 21.33
C VAL A 62 -46.72 1.85 19.96
N GLN A 63 -45.64 1.08 19.79
CA GLN A 63 -45.36 0.37 18.54
C GLN A 63 -46.14 -0.94 18.39
N SER A 64 -46.49 -1.61 19.48
CA SER A 64 -47.11 -2.94 19.46
C SER A 64 -48.63 -2.93 19.67
N LYS A 65 -49.15 -2.07 20.56
CA LYS A 65 -50.55 -2.11 21.02
C LYS A 65 -51.40 -0.92 20.60
N PHE A 66 -50.83 0.25 20.40
CA PHE A 66 -51.64 1.45 20.17
C PHE A 66 -52.32 1.39 18.79
N SER A 67 -53.50 1.97 18.64
CA SER A 67 -54.12 2.23 17.35
C SER A 67 -53.45 3.44 16.66
N PRO A 68 -53.62 3.65 15.34
CA PRO A 68 -53.07 4.82 14.65
C PRO A 68 -53.50 6.15 15.29
N GLU A 69 -54.76 6.28 15.70
CA GLU A 69 -55.28 7.47 16.40
C GLU A 69 -54.65 7.67 17.79
N GLN A 70 -54.37 6.57 18.51
CA GLN A 70 -53.69 6.63 19.80
C GLN A 70 -52.22 7.04 19.66
N VAL A 71 -51.56 6.68 18.55
CA VAL A 71 -50.18 7.08 18.25
C VAL A 71 -50.07 8.59 17.97
N GLU A 72 -51.06 9.18 17.30
CA GLU A 72 -51.14 10.62 17.09
C GLU A 72 -51.38 11.37 18.39
N LYS A 73 -52.36 10.91 19.19
CA LYS A 73 -52.60 11.45 20.54
C LYS A 73 -51.35 11.32 21.43
N PHE A 74 -50.58 10.25 21.30
CA PHE A 74 -49.31 10.09 22.00
C PHE A 74 -48.26 11.13 21.55
N ALA A 75 -48.13 11.37 20.25
CA ALA A 75 -47.24 12.41 19.72
C ALA A 75 -47.67 13.82 20.16
N GLU A 76 -48.97 14.10 20.29
CA GLU A 76 -49.48 15.33 20.89
C GLU A 76 -49.16 15.45 22.38
N CYS A 77 -49.26 14.35 23.14
CA CYS A 77 -48.86 14.33 24.55
C CYS A 77 -47.37 14.67 24.72
N LEU A 78 -46.51 14.16 23.85
CA LEU A 78 -45.08 14.52 23.82
C LEU A 78 -44.87 16.01 23.57
N LYS A 79 -45.61 16.61 22.62
CA LYS A 79 -45.57 18.06 22.35
C LYS A 79 -46.08 18.90 23.52
N GLN A 80 -47.13 18.46 24.21
CA GLN A 80 -47.68 19.15 25.38
C GLN A 80 -46.72 19.07 26.59
N SER A 81 -45.93 17.99 26.68
CA SER A 81 -44.94 17.80 27.74
C SER A 81 -43.64 18.61 27.57
N GLU A 82 -43.52 19.42 26.52
CA GLU A 82 -42.33 20.25 26.24
C GLU A 82 -42.00 21.25 27.35
N SER A 83 -42.99 21.74 28.09
CA SER A 83 -42.79 22.62 29.24
C SER A 83 -42.07 21.90 30.39
N CYS A 84 -42.28 20.59 30.51
CA CYS A 84 -41.64 19.73 31.50
C CYS A 84 -40.30 19.15 31.02
N TYR A 85 -40.08 19.05 29.70
CA TYR A 85 -38.87 18.48 29.11
C TYR A 85 -38.28 19.41 28.02
N PRO A 86 -37.43 20.38 28.39
CA PRO A 86 -36.87 21.36 27.45
C PRO A 86 -36.08 20.75 26.30
N LYS A 87 -35.50 19.55 26.50
CA LYS A 87 -34.75 18.80 25.48
C LYS A 87 -35.64 18.32 24.32
N LEU A 88 -36.97 18.20 24.54
CA LEU A 88 -37.91 17.86 23.48
C LEU A 88 -38.09 19.01 22.47
N LYS A 89 -37.74 20.26 22.79
CA LYS A 89 -37.80 21.37 21.83
C LYS A 89 -36.90 21.18 20.61
N LYS A 90 -35.80 20.43 20.75
CA LYS A 90 -34.91 20.09 19.63
C LYS A 90 -35.54 19.10 18.63
N LEU A 91 -36.64 18.45 19.00
CA LEU A 91 -37.37 17.54 18.11
C LEU A 91 -38.35 18.28 17.18
N LYS A 92 -38.64 19.56 17.42
CA LYS A 92 -39.57 20.35 16.59
C LYS A 92 -39.04 20.68 15.19
N ASP A 93 -37.74 20.64 14.99
CA ASP A 93 -37.13 20.80 13.66
C ASP A 93 -37.45 19.61 12.73
N TYR A 94 -37.97 18.50 13.28
CA TYR A 94 -38.53 17.37 12.55
C TYR A 94 -40.04 17.51 12.40
N SER A 95 -40.48 18.46 11.56
CA SER A 95 -41.90 18.58 11.22
C SER A 95 -42.41 17.37 10.41
N PHE A 96 -43.72 17.11 10.51
CA PHE A 96 -44.52 16.11 9.76
C PHE A 96 -44.61 16.40 8.25
N GLN A 97 -43.50 16.74 7.62
CA GLN A 97 -43.43 16.67 6.18
C GLN A 97 -42.99 15.26 5.84
N ASP A 98 -43.73 14.60 4.96
CA ASP A 98 -43.33 13.36 4.30
C ASP A 98 -41.81 13.39 4.12
N GLU A 99 -41.10 12.56 4.91
CA GLU A 99 -39.67 12.39 4.76
C GLU A 99 -39.50 11.99 3.30
N LYS A 100 -39.04 12.95 2.47
CA LYS A 100 -38.42 12.63 1.20
C LYS A 100 -37.47 11.50 1.53
N PRO A 101 -37.65 10.32 0.92
CA PRO A 101 -36.91 9.18 1.35
C PRO A 101 -35.42 9.53 1.27
N THR A 102 -34.74 9.20 2.37
CA THR A 102 -33.35 9.58 2.54
C THR A 102 -32.54 8.90 1.44
N PRO A 103 -31.55 9.59 0.83
CA PRO A 103 -30.96 9.19 -0.43
C PRO A 103 -30.36 7.77 -0.39
N THR A 104 -29.94 7.28 0.78
CA THR A 104 -29.37 5.93 0.91
C THR A 104 -30.45 4.85 1.00
N VAL A 105 -31.60 5.12 1.63
CA VAL A 105 -32.74 4.19 1.67
C VAL A 105 -33.39 4.04 0.29
N ASP A 106 -33.56 5.13 -0.45
CA ASP A 106 -34.04 5.09 -1.84
C ASP A 106 -33.08 4.37 -2.75
N ARG A 107 -31.79 4.69 -2.64
CA ARG A 107 -30.74 4.03 -3.42
C ARG A 107 -30.74 2.54 -3.17
N LEU A 108 -30.81 2.11 -1.91
CA LEU A 108 -30.86 0.69 -1.57
C LEU A 108 -32.13 0.01 -2.08
N HIS A 109 -33.29 0.69 -2.09
CA HIS A 109 -34.50 0.18 -2.73
C HIS A 109 -34.37 0.06 -4.26
N GLN A 110 -33.86 1.08 -4.93
CA GLN A 110 -33.66 1.08 -6.38
C GLN A 110 -32.68 0.00 -6.83
N GLN A 111 -31.70 -0.31 -5.99
CA GLN A 111 -30.66 -1.30 -6.26
C GLN A 111 -31.01 -2.69 -5.74
N MET A 112 -32.16 -2.88 -5.08
CA MET A 112 -32.53 -4.13 -4.41
C MET A 112 -32.50 -5.35 -5.34
N SER A 113 -33.06 -5.23 -6.55
CA SER A 113 -33.13 -6.35 -7.50
C SER A 113 -31.75 -6.80 -7.99
N GLU A 114 -30.79 -5.88 -8.11
CA GLU A 114 -29.45 -6.13 -8.59
C GLU A 114 -28.50 -6.54 -7.45
N LEU A 115 -28.58 -5.86 -6.30
CA LEU A 115 -27.87 -6.24 -5.08
C LEU A 115 -28.25 -7.65 -4.62
N SER A 116 -29.54 -8.00 -4.63
CA SER A 116 -29.99 -9.34 -4.24
C SER A 116 -29.39 -10.46 -5.11
N LYS A 117 -29.16 -10.20 -6.40
CA LYS A 117 -28.51 -11.17 -7.31
C LYS A 117 -27.01 -11.29 -7.05
N ARG A 118 -26.36 -10.19 -6.69
CA ARG A 118 -24.90 -10.07 -6.66
C ARG A 118 -24.27 -10.25 -5.29
N LEU A 119 -25.01 -10.03 -4.21
CA LEU A 119 -24.56 -10.27 -2.84
C LEU A 119 -24.22 -11.74 -2.58
N GLY A 120 -24.97 -12.68 -3.16
CA GLY A 120 -24.68 -14.11 -3.08
C GLY A 120 -24.36 -14.59 -1.65
N VAL A 121 -23.15 -15.14 -1.48
CA VAL A 121 -22.63 -15.65 -0.20
C VAL A 121 -22.34 -14.55 0.85
N LEU A 122 -22.19 -13.29 0.42
CA LEU A 122 -21.86 -12.14 1.30
C LEU A 122 -23.04 -11.70 2.19
N SER A 123 -24.25 -12.17 1.90
CA SER A 123 -25.45 -11.85 2.69
C SER A 123 -25.31 -12.21 4.17
N LEU A 124 -24.70 -13.34 4.51
CA LEU A 124 -24.54 -13.77 5.91
C LEU A 124 -23.40 -13.02 6.63
N PRO A 125 -22.18 -12.87 6.07
CA PRO A 125 -21.12 -12.05 6.67
C PRO A 125 -21.57 -10.61 6.98
N ILE A 126 -22.30 -9.98 6.05
CA ILE A 126 -22.83 -8.63 6.26
C ILE A 126 -23.88 -8.62 7.38
N ALA A 127 -24.77 -9.61 7.43
CA ALA A 127 -25.74 -9.73 8.52
C ALA A 127 -25.05 -9.92 9.89
N VAL A 128 -23.98 -10.71 9.96
CA VAL A 128 -23.19 -10.88 11.20
C VAL A 128 -22.53 -9.56 11.63
N LYS A 129 -21.96 -8.79 10.68
CA LYS A 129 -21.40 -7.46 10.98
C LYS A 129 -22.45 -6.45 11.46
N LEU A 130 -23.67 -6.50 10.90
CA LEU A 130 -24.77 -5.65 11.36
C LEU A 130 -25.32 -6.09 12.73
N LEU A 131 -25.29 -7.39 13.02
CA LEU A 131 -25.71 -7.95 14.31
C LEU A 131 -24.70 -7.59 15.41
N SER A 132 -23.38 -7.72 15.16
CA SER A 132 -22.34 -7.41 16.13
C SER A 132 -22.34 -5.94 16.56
N LYS A 133 -22.71 -5.04 15.64
CA LYS A 133 -22.91 -3.61 15.91
C LYS A 133 -24.33 -3.26 16.39
N LYS A 134 -25.20 -4.26 16.61
CA LYS A 134 -26.59 -4.11 17.10
C LYS A 134 -27.52 -3.31 16.18
N TYR A 135 -27.24 -3.25 14.87
CA TYR A 135 -28.13 -2.63 13.87
C TYR A 135 -29.28 -3.56 13.46
N ILE A 136 -29.04 -4.86 13.44
CA ILE A 136 -30.09 -5.88 13.30
C ILE A 136 -30.21 -6.70 14.60
N THR A 137 -31.39 -7.29 14.84
CA THR A 137 -31.64 -8.14 16.04
C THR A 137 -31.29 -9.60 15.76
N GLN A 138 -31.14 -10.41 16.81
CA GLN A 138 -30.96 -11.85 16.66
C GLN A 138 -32.11 -12.49 15.86
N PHE A 139 -33.35 -12.01 16.07
CA PHE A 139 -34.53 -12.47 15.33
C PHE A 139 -34.42 -12.16 13.83
N ASP A 140 -33.96 -10.95 13.48
CA ASP A 140 -33.74 -10.58 12.07
C ASP A 140 -32.67 -11.46 11.42
N TYR A 141 -31.59 -11.74 12.16
CA TYR A 141 -30.50 -12.59 11.69
C TYR A 141 -30.94 -14.04 11.44
N GLU A 142 -31.67 -14.66 12.38
CA GLU A 142 -32.20 -16.02 12.19
C GLU A 142 -33.19 -16.09 11.02
N ASN A 143 -34.02 -15.06 10.83
CA ASN A 143 -34.94 -14.97 9.68
C ASN A 143 -34.20 -14.83 8.34
N ILE A 144 -33.08 -14.11 8.31
CA ILE A 144 -32.22 -14.02 7.12
C ILE A 144 -31.55 -15.37 6.88
N LYS A 145 -30.97 -15.99 7.92
CA LYS A 145 -30.29 -17.29 7.83
C LYS A 145 -31.21 -18.41 7.37
N GLY A 146 -32.48 -18.37 7.78
CA GLY A 146 -33.52 -19.35 7.45
C GLY A 146 -34.03 -19.31 6.02
N GLN A 147 -33.64 -18.34 5.18
CA GLN A 147 -34.07 -18.32 3.77
C GLN A 147 -33.37 -19.42 2.95
N PRO A 148 -34.06 -20.08 2.00
CA PRO A 148 -33.51 -21.23 1.29
C PRO A 148 -32.44 -20.88 0.25
N THR A 149 -32.53 -19.73 -0.43
CA THR A 149 -31.55 -19.32 -1.45
C THR A 149 -30.72 -18.10 -1.06
N HIS A 150 -29.52 -17.96 -1.59
CA HIS A 150 -28.66 -16.79 -1.36
C HIS A 150 -29.30 -15.46 -1.81
N GLN A 151 -30.09 -15.50 -2.88
CA GLN A 151 -30.82 -14.34 -3.37
C GLN A 151 -31.96 -13.92 -2.43
N GLU A 152 -32.67 -14.87 -1.84
CA GLU A 152 -33.69 -14.59 -0.82
C GLU A 152 -33.06 -14.10 0.48
N LYS A 153 -31.92 -14.67 0.90
CA LYS A 153 -31.13 -14.17 2.04
C LYS A 153 -30.75 -12.71 1.86
N ALA A 154 -30.23 -12.36 0.68
CA ALA A 154 -29.85 -10.99 0.33
C ALA A 154 -31.06 -10.05 0.27
N SER A 155 -32.18 -10.49 -0.34
CA SER A 155 -33.41 -9.69 -0.41
C SER A 155 -34.00 -9.42 0.97
N GLN A 156 -34.01 -10.43 1.84
CA GLN A 156 -34.48 -10.31 3.21
C GLN A 156 -33.59 -9.37 4.02
N LEU A 157 -32.27 -9.49 3.88
CA LEU A 157 -31.31 -8.58 4.52
C LEU A 157 -31.52 -7.13 4.08
N ILE A 158 -31.66 -6.88 2.78
CA ILE A 158 -31.90 -5.53 2.25
C ILE A 158 -33.23 -4.99 2.78
N GLY A 159 -34.29 -5.80 2.78
CA GLY A 159 -35.59 -5.42 3.35
C GLY A 159 -35.53 -5.07 4.84
N VAL A 160 -34.75 -5.82 5.62
CA VAL A 160 -34.51 -5.48 7.04
C VAL A 160 -33.75 -4.16 7.16
N CYS A 161 -32.75 -3.91 6.31
CA CYS A 161 -31.98 -2.66 6.34
C CYS A 161 -32.86 -1.45 5.99
N THR A 162 -33.68 -1.56 4.93
CA THR A 162 -34.55 -0.46 4.49
C THR A 162 -35.66 -0.16 5.50
N THR A 163 -36.23 -1.18 6.16
CA THR A 163 -37.27 -1.00 7.19
C THR A 163 -36.74 -0.38 8.49
N LYS A 164 -35.44 -0.56 8.79
CA LYS A 164 -34.78 0.03 9.97
C LYS A 164 -34.21 1.44 9.75
N GLY A 165 -34.16 1.90 8.50
CA GLY A 165 -33.88 3.28 8.13
C GLY A 165 -32.41 3.60 7.81
N GLU A 166 -32.17 4.88 7.51
CA GLU A 166 -30.93 5.42 6.91
C GLU A 166 -29.64 4.97 7.59
N HIS A 167 -29.61 4.98 8.93
CA HIS A 167 -28.41 4.60 9.68
C HIS A 167 -28.03 3.13 9.42
N VAL A 168 -29.01 2.24 9.30
CA VAL A 168 -28.77 0.83 9.02
C VAL A 168 -28.39 0.63 7.56
N CYS A 169 -28.96 1.39 6.63
CA CYS A 169 -28.55 1.37 5.22
C CYS A 169 -27.12 1.87 5.01
N LYS A 170 -26.68 2.93 5.70
CA LYS A 170 -25.28 3.38 5.65
C LYS A 170 -24.33 2.32 6.19
N GLU A 171 -24.69 1.71 7.31
CA GLU A 171 -23.87 0.64 7.89
C GLU A 171 -23.90 -0.64 7.07
N PHE A 172 -24.97 -0.90 6.32
CA PHE A 172 -25.00 -1.96 5.32
C PHE A 172 -23.97 -1.70 4.21
N TYR A 173 -23.89 -0.48 3.66
CA TYR A 173 -22.85 -0.13 2.68
C TYR A 173 -21.45 -0.13 3.28
N ASN A 174 -21.26 0.26 4.55
CA ASN A 174 -19.96 0.16 5.23
C ASN A 174 -19.55 -1.30 5.46
N ALA A 175 -20.49 -2.15 5.85
CA ALA A 175 -20.26 -3.58 5.99
C ALA A 175 -19.96 -4.22 4.64
N LEU A 176 -20.68 -3.83 3.58
CA LEU A 176 -20.42 -4.24 2.21
C LEU A 176 -19.05 -3.75 1.74
N LEU A 177 -18.65 -2.50 2.02
CA LEU A 177 -17.31 -1.96 1.70
C LEU A 177 -16.19 -2.76 2.38
N ALA A 178 -16.44 -3.23 3.61
CA ALA A 178 -15.47 -3.98 4.39
C ALA A 178 -15.38 -5.47 3.99
N GLU A 179 -16.41 -6.04 3.37
CA GLU A 179 -16.42 -7.43 2.88
C GLU A 179 -16.07 -7.51 1.39
N ASP A 180 -16.62 -6.61 0.59
CA ASP A 180 -16.40 -6.48 -0.85
C ASP A 180 -16.43 -4.99 -1.25
N SER A 181 -15.27 -4.36 -1.11
CA SER A 181 -15.06 -2.95 -1.43
C SER A 181 -15.39 -2.62 -2.90
N LEU A 182 -15.35 -3.59 -3.81
CA LEU A 182 -15.61 -3.41 -5.23
C LEU A 182 -17.10 -3.47 -5.56
N LEU A 183 -17.84 -4.42 -4.99
CA LEU A 183 -19.29 -4.49 -5.15
C LEU A 183 -19.94 -3.24 -4.56
N ALA A 184 -19.51 -2.80 -3.38
CA ALA A 184 -19.99 -1.56 -2.79
C ALA A 184 -19.74 -0.33 -3.68
N GLN A 185 -18.55 -0.22 -4.30
CA GLN A 185 -18.21 0.92 -5.15
C GLN A 185 -19.12 1.05 -6.38
N GLN A 186 -19.55 -0.06 -6.97
CA GLN A 186 -20.45 -0.03 -8.13
C GLN A 186 -21.84 0.52 -7.81
N PHE A 187 -22.32 0.29 -6.59
CA PHE A 187 -23.61 0.78 -6.12
C PHE A 187 -23.54 2.18 -5.49
N LEU A 188 -22.33 2.69 -5.20
CA LEU A 188 -22.11 4.03 -4.63
C LEU A 188 -21.81 5.12 -5.68
N VAL A 189 -21.45 4.78 -6.92
CA VAL A 189 -20.96 5.72 -7.97
C VAL A 189 -22.07 6.37 -8.81
N THR A 190 -23.35 6.02 -8.63
CA THR A 190 -24.46 6.40 -9.53
C THR A 190 -24.94 7.87 -9.44
N GLU A 191 -24.11 8.84 -9.02
CA GLU A 191 -24.52 10.23 -8.76
C GLU A 191 -23.87 11.32 -9.67
N GLN A 192 -23.13 11.00 -10.73
CA GLN A 192 -22.44 12.04 -11.55
C GLN A 192 -22.64 11.96 -13.08
N THR A 193 -23.79 11.50 -13.56
CA THR A 193 -24.10 11.55 -15.01
C THR A 193 -25.44 12.20 -15.31
N THR A 194 -25.53 13.50 -15.05
CA THR A 194 -26.41 14.40 -15.80
C THR A 194 -25.76 15.78 -15.91
N VAL A 195 -25.70 16.29 -17.14
CA VAL A 195 -25.19 17.60 -17.59
C VAL A 195 -23.68 17.70 -17.88
N ALA A 196 -23.29 17.36 -19.10
CA ALA A 196 -22.52 18.22 -20.02
C ALA A 196 -22.14 17.46 -21.30
N SER A 197 -23.14 17.30 -22.17
CA SER A 197 -22.96 17.01 -23.60
C SER A 197 -22.40 18.25 -24.30
N SER A 198 -21.07 18.35 -24.48
CA SER A 198 -20.42 19.06 -25.60
C SER A 198 -18.91 19.12 -25.36
N VAL A 199 -18.16 18.14 -25.87
CA VAL A 199 -16.88 18.28 -26.60
C VAL A 199 -16.61 16.87 -27.15
N ARG A 200 -17.18 16.59 -28.32
CA ARG A 200 -16.82 15.43 -29.15
C ARG A 200 -16.35 16.02 -30.47
N GLU A 201 -15.07 16.36 -30.53
CA GLU A 201 -14.27 16.53 -31.74
C GLU A 201 -12.81 16.66 -31.27
N ASP A 202 -11.88 16.08 -32.02
CA ASP A 202 -10.42 16.07 -31.82
C ASP A 202 -9.74 14.91 -31.04
N PHE A 203 -10.19 13.67 -31.24
CA PHE A 203 -9.34 12.46 -31.01
C PHE A 203 -9.24 11.50 -32.21
N SER A 204 -9.58 11.95 -33.42
CA SER A 204 -9.57 11.13 -34.64
C SER A 204 -8.23 11.15 -35.41
N LYS A 205 -7.08 11.17 -34.71
CA LYS A 205 -5.75 11.07 -35.37
C LYS A 205 -4.69 10.30 -34.55
N MET A 206 -4.94 9.04 -34.22
CA MET A 206 -3.88 8.03 -34.18
C MET A 206 -4.43 6.71 -34.71
N ASN A 207 -4.14 6.47 -36.00
CA ASN A 207 -4.43 5.23 -36.71
C ASN A 207 -3.59 4.08 -36.14
N LEU A 208 -4.15 3.30 -35.23
CA LEU A 208 -3.85 1.87 -35.13
C LEU A 208 -4.95 1.15 -35.93
N LYS A 209 -4.60 0.67 -37.13
CA LYS A 209 -5.46 -0.19 -37.94
C LYS A 209 -5.72 -1.49 -37.17
N CYS A 210 -6.78 -1.52 -36.37
CA CYS A 210 -7.46 -2.75 -36.01
C CYS A 210 -8.63 -2.87 -36.99
N GLY A 211 -8.55 -3.81 -37.93
CA GLY A 211 -9.62 -4.05 -38.88
C GLY A 211 -10.90 -4.43 -38.14
N GLU A 212 -11.94 -3.63 -38.33
CA GLU A 212 -13.31 -3.98 -37.99
C GLU A 212 -13.75 -5.12 -38.91
N GLN A 213 -13.87 -6.32 -38.34
CA GLN A 213 -14.90 -7.25 -38.77
C GLN A 213 -15.78 -7.51 -37.55
N GLU A 214 -17.01 -7.01 -37.63
CA GLU A 214 -18.12 -7.44 -36.80
C GLU A 214 -18.35 -8.94 -37.04
N GLN A 215 -17.66 -9.77 -36.28
CA GLN A 215 -18.03 -11.16 -36.05
C GLN A 215 -18.28 -11.28 -34.55
N GLY A 216 -19.44 -11.80 -34.16
CA GLY A 216 -19.90 -11.87 -32.79
C GLY A 216 -18.79 -12.28 -31.82
N GLU A 217 -18.63 -11.51 -30.74
CA GLU A 217 -17.63 -11.74 -29.70
C GLU A 217 -17.77 -13.18 -29.18
N LYS A 218 -16.97 -14.11 -29.73
CA LYS A 218 -16.70 -15.39 -29.05
C LYS A 218 -16.05 -15.03 -27.72
N GLU A 219 -16.59 -15.56 -26.62
CA GLU A 219 -15.90 -15.55 -25.33
C GLU A 219 -14.49 -16.09 -25.56
N LEU A 220 -13.49 -15.21 -25.42
CA LEU A 220 -12.10 -15.62 -25.57
C LEU A 220 -11.75 -16.59 -24.44
N GLY A 221 -11.08 -17.68 -24.80
CA GLY A 221 -10.62 -18.66 -23.83
C GLY A 221 -9.59 -18.04 -22.89
N ILE A 222 -9.41 -18.64 -21.72
CA ILE A 222 -8.41 -18.19 -20.76
C ILE A 222 -7.00 -18.12 -21.37
N GLN A 223 -6.67 -19.04 -22.28
CA GLN A 223 -5.40 -19.07 -22.98
C GLN A 223 -5.19 -17.83 -23.87
N ASP A 224 -6.24 -17.35 -24.54
CA ASP A 224 -6.13 -16.13 -25.35
C ASP A 224 -5.95 -14.89 -24.46
N LEU A 225 -6.58 -14.87 -23.28
CA LEU A 225 -6.40 -13.80 -22.30
C LEU A 225 -4.99 -13.82 -21.71
N VAL A 226 -4.42 -14.99 -21.43
CA VAL A 226 -3.03 -15.14 -21.00
C VAL A 226 -2.07 -14.65 -22.08
N ALA A 227 -2.26 -15.07 -23.34
CA ALA A 227 -1.43 -14.60 -24.45
C ALA A 227 -1.52 -13.07 -24.64
N THR A 228 -2.72 -12.51 -24.49
CA THR A 228 -2.95 -11.07 -24.51
C THR A 228 -2.22 -10.37 -23.37
N ALA A 229 -2.31 -10.90 -22.15
CA ALA A 229 -1.63 -10.37 -20.98
C ALA A 229 -0.11 -10.44 -21.13
N GLN A 230 0.44 -11.58 -21.55
CA GLN A 230 1.87 -11.73 -21.81
C GLN A 230 2.38 -10.70 -22.82
N LYS A 231 1.64 -10.48 -23.91
CA LYS A 231 1.97 -9.46 -24.90
C LYS A 231 1.93 -8.04 -24.32
N LEU A 232 0.88 -7.70 -23.58
CA LEU A 232 0.72 -6.37 -22.96
C LEU A 232 1.77 -6.10 -21.89
N LEU A 233 2.21 -7.14 -21.19
CA LEU A 233 3.19 -7.11 -20.11
C LEU A 233 4.63 -7.33 -20.61
N GLY A 234 4.83 -7.48 -21.93
CA GLY A 234 6.14 -7.68 -22.53
C GLY A 234 6.85 -8.97 -22.11
N MET A 235 6.09 -10.00 -21.71
CA MET A 235 6.65 -11.31 -21.36
C MET A 235 7.02 -12.06 -22.63
N HIS A 236 8.30 -12.37 -22.81
CA HIS A 236 8.79 -13.22 -23.89
C HIS A 236 8.74 -14.70 -23.48
N GLU A 237 8.40 -15.59 -24.42
CA GLU A 237 8.19 -17.03 -24.21
C GLU A 237 9.38 -17.79 -23.58
N THR A 238 10.56 -17.17 -23.48
CA THR A 238 11.82 -17.86 -23.13
C THR A 238 12.44 -17.46 -21.80
N LYS A 239 11.89 -16.48 -21.06
CA LYS A 239 12.49 -16.00 -19.80
C LYS A 239 11.48 -15.95 -18.65
N ILE A 240 11.20 -17.16 -18.19
CA ILE A 240 10.04 -17.55 -17.40
C ILE A 240 10.01 -16.97 -15.97
N MET A 241 11.13 -16.48 -15.41
CA MET A 241 11.16 -15.99 -14.02
C MET A 241 11.34 -14.48 -13.86
N GLU A 242 11.45 -13.71 -14.94
CA GLU A 242 11.81 -12.28 -14.87
C GLU A 242 10.63 -11.35 -14.51
N PHE A 243 9.52 -11.89 -13.98
CA PHE A 243 8.28 -11.16 -13.77
C PHE A 243 7.65 -11.39 -12.40
N ASP A 244 7.16 -10.32 -11.78
CA ASP A 244 6.46 -10.32 -10.50
C ASP A 244 4.95 -10.49 -10.69
N SER A 245 4.53 -11.76 -10.81
CA SER A 245 3.11 -12.12 -10.97
C SER A 245 2.24 -11.72 -9.78
N LEU A 246 2.81 -11.63 -8.57
CA LEU A 246 2.08 -11.21 -7.37
C LEU A 246 1.71 -9.73 -7.47
N ALA A 247 2.67 -8.88 -7.85
CA ALA A 247 2.43 -7.46 -8.11
C ALA A 247 1.39 -7.23 -9.22
N VAL A 248 1.38 -8.08 -10.24
CA VAL A 248 0.34 -8.05 -11.30
C VAL A 248 -1.03 -8.34 -10.70
N GLY A 249 -1.15 -9.38 -9.86
CA GLY A 249 -2.41 -9.69 -9.18
C GLY A 249 -2.94 -8.52 -8.37
N MET A 250 -2.05 -7.85 -7.63
CA MET A 250 -2.40 -6.64 -6.88
C MET A 250 -2.79 -5.47 -7.80
N ALA A 251 -2.09 -5.24 -8.90
CA ALA A 251 -2.43 -4.20 -9.89
C ALA A 251 -3.79 -4.48 -10.55
N LEU A 252 -4.12 -5.76 -10.76
CA LEU A 252 -5.45 -6.20 -11.19
C LEU A 252 -6.51 -6.03 -10.10
N GLY A 253 -6.13 -5.74 -8.86
CA GLY A 253 -7.02 -5.46 -7.74
C GLY A 253 -7.43 -6.70 -6.94
N LEU A 254 -6.65 -7.79 -7.03
CA LEU A 254 -6.74 -8.89 -6.06
C LEU A 254 -6.15 -8.41 -4.73
N SER A 255 -6.67 -8.95 -3.62
CA SER A 255 -6.00 -8.77 -2.32
C SER A 255 -4.65 -9.49 -2.34
N HIS A 256 -3.69 -9.02 -1.55
CA HIS A 256 -2.38 -9.68 -1.41
C HIS A 256 -2.56 -11.16 -1.05
N LYS A 257 -3.38 -11.45 -0.03
CA LYS A 257 -3.71 -12.82 0.41
C LYS A 257 -4.24 -13.69 -0.74
N THR A 258 -5.24 -13.20 -1.47
CA THR A 258 -5.84 -13.95 -2.59
C THR A 258 -4.84 -14.21 -3.72
N ALA A 259 -3.95 -13.25 -4.00
CA ALA A 259 -2.91 -13.43 -5.01
C ALA A 259 -1.82 -14.41 -4.54
N THR A 260 -1.42 -14.37 -3.27
CA THR A 260 -0.47 -15.34 -2.70
C THR A 260 -1.03 -16.75 -2.72
N GLU A 261 -2.26 -16.97 -2.23
CA GLU A 261 -2.94 -18.27 -2.25
C GLU A 261 -3.01 -18.84 -3.67
N ALA A 262 -3.25 -18.01 -4.68
CA ALA A 262 -3.27 -18.44 -6.07
C ALA A 262 -1.89 -18.94 -6.56
N LEU A 263 -0.80 -18.38 -6.03
CA LEU A 263 0.57 -18.75 -6.42
C LEU A 263 1.12 -19.92 -5.59
N GLU A 264 0.69 -20.10 -4.34
CA GLU A 264 1.08 -21.21 -3.47
C GLU A 264 0.64 -22.58 -4.01
N THR A 265 -0.50 -22.62 -4.71
CA THR A 265 -1.06 -23.87 -5.28
C THR A 265 -0.29 -24.41 -6.49
N LEU A 266 0.79 -23.76 -6.92
CA LEU A 266 1.56 -24.12 -8.11
C LEU A 266 2.81 -24.93 -7.77
N ASP A 267 2.93 -26.11 -8.37
CA ASP A 267 4.10 -26.99 -8.22
C ASP A 267 5.39 -26.43 -8.88
N ASN A 268 5.27 -25.40 -9.72
CA ASN A 268 6.39 -24.79 -10.42
C ASN A 268 6.33 -23.25 -10.37
N TRP A 269 7.50 -22.61 -10.41
CA TRP A 269 7.61 -21.15 -10.39
C TRP A 269 7.63 -20.52 -11.78
N ASP A 270 7.01 -21.21 -12.73
CA ASP A 270 6.95 -20.75 -14.11
C ASP A 270 6.07 -19.49 -14.19
N GLY A 271 6.62 -18.39 -14.71
CA GLY A 271 5.93 -17.11 -14.81
C GLY A 271 4.68 -17.16 -15.67
N HIS A 272 4.59 -18.05 -16.67
CA HIS A 272 3.36 -18.25 -17.44
C HIS A 272 2.29 -18.93 -16.59
N ASN A 273 2.63 -19.98 -15.84
CA ASN A 273 1.69 -20.65 -14.94
C ASN A 273 1.23 -19.73 -13.81
N GLN A 274 2.16 -18.96 -13.23
CA GLN A 274 1.85 -17.97 -12.20
C GLN A 274 0.95 -16.85 -12.71
N LEU A 275 1.25 -16.29 -13.89
CA LEU A 275 0.37 -15.30 -14.50
C LEU A 275 -1.01 -15.92 -14.78
N THR A 276 -1.06 -17.14 -15.31
CA THR A 276 -2.31 -17.86 -15.58
C THR A 276 -3.14 -18.02 -14.32
N ALA A 277 -2.55 -18.45 -13.21
CA ALA A 277 -3.23 -18.59 -11.93
C ALA A 277 -3.79 -17.24 -11.44
N ILE A 278 -3.01 -16.17 -11.54
CA ILE A 278 -3.44 -14.82 -11.15
C ILE A 278 -4.63 -14.34 -12.00
N LEU A 279 -4.55 -14.51 -13.32
CA LEU A 279 -5.62 -14.11 -14.24
C LEU A 279 -6.88 -14.95 -14.02
N GLN A 280 -6.74 -16.26 -13.78
CA GLN A 280 -7.84 -17.16 -13.42
C GLN A 280 -8.53 -16.71 -12.13
N THR A 281 -7.76 -16.47 -11.08
CA THR A 281 -8.29 -16.01 -9.78
C THR A 281 -9.02 -14.68 -9.94
N PHE A 282 -8.49 -13.74 -10.73
CA PHE A 282 -9.19 -12.51 -11.06
C PHE A 282 -10.51 -12.75 -11.80
N LEU A 283 -10.53 -13.62 -12.80
CA LEU A 283 -11.74 -13.91 -13.58
C LEU A 283 -12.80 -14.64 -12.75
N VAL A 284 -12.40 -15.54 -11.86
CA VAL A 284 -13.30 -16.22 -10.91
C VAL A 284 -13.94 -15.20 -9.97
N ALA A 285 -13.15 -14.27 -9.44
CA ALA A 285 -13.64 -13.25 -8.51
C ALA A 285 -14.53 -12.19 -9.19
N SER A 286 -14.13 -11.71 -10.38
CA SER A 286 -14.78 -10.58 -11.05
C SER A 286 -15.90 -10.98 -12.02
N LYS A 287 -15.81 -12.17 -12.62
CA LYS A 287 -16.62 -12.64 -13.76
C LYS A 287 -16.67 -11.65 -14.93
N ASP A 288 -15.64 -10.81 -15.09
CA ASP A 288 -15.62 -9.73 -16.09
C ASP A 288 -14.30 -9.70 -16.88
N PRO A 289 -14.25 -10.37 -18.05
CA PRO A 289 -13.04 -10.39 -18.88
C PRO A 289 -12.77 -9.04 -19.57
N LYS A 290 -13.78 -8.17 -19.75
CA LYS A 290 -13.57 -6.83 -20.33
C LYS A 290 -12.83 -5.95 -19.33
N ARG A 291 -13.17 -6.04 -18.05
CA ARG A 291 -12.45 -5.39 -16.96
C ARG A 291 -11.02 -5.88 -16.80
N LEU A 292 -10.77 -7.18 -16.99
CA LEU A 292 -9.40 -7.69 -16.98
C LEU A 292 -8.55 -7.00 -18.06
N ARG A 293 -9.07 -6.91 -19.29
CA ARG A 293 -8.36 -6.26 -20.40
C ARG A 293 -8.13 -4.78 -20.15
N SER A 294 -9.11 -4.05 -19.64
CA SER A 294 -8.94 -2.63 -19.36
C SER A 294 -7.87 -2.39 -18.29
N LYS A 295 -7.81 -3.23 -17.25
CA LYS A 295 -6.76 -3.16 -16.23
C LYS A 295 -5.38 -3.52 -16.78
N LEU A 296 -5.28 -4.60 -17.55
CA LEU A 296 -4.02 -4.99 -18.19
C LEU A 296 -3.51 -3.92 -19.18
N ALA A 297 -4.39 -3.22 -19.87
CA ALA A 297 -4.01 -2.15 -20.80
C ALA A 297 -3.37 -0.94 -20.12
N VAL A 298 -3.64 -0.71 -18.83
CA VAL A 298 -3.05 0.38 -18.03
C VAL A 298 -1.76 -0.08 -17.31
N CYS A 299 -1.53 -1.40 -17.21
CA CYS A 299 -0.33 -1.96 -16.62
C CYS A 299 0.88 -1.72 -17.54
N GLN A 300 1.95 -1.10 -17.01
CA GLN A 300 3.20 -0.97 -17.76
C GLN A 300 4.10 -2.18 -17.51
N PRO A 301 4.64 -2.83 -18.57
CA PRO A 301 5.55 -3.97 -18.48
C PRO A 301 6.69 -3.78 -17.48
N ASP A 302 7.36 -2.63 -17.53
CA ASP A 302 8.58 -2.38 -16.77
C ASP A 302 8.39 -2.46 -15.26
N TRP A 303 7.15 -2.25 -14.76
CA TRP A 303 6.84 -2.22 -13.33
C TRP A 303 6.94 -3.57 -12.65
N PHE A 304 6.69 -4.61 -13.42
CA PHE A 304 6.62 -5.98 -12.92
C PHE A 304 7.84 -6.79 -13.37
N GLN A 305 8.66 -6.26 -14.27
CA GLN A 305 9.92 -6.87 -14.63
C GLN A 305 10.89 -6.87 -13.44
N VAL A 306 11.72 -7.89 -13.36
CA VAL A 306 12.83 -7.99 -12.40
C VAL A 306 14.10 -7.43 -13.08
N SER A 307 14.98 -6.82 -12.29
CA SER A 307 16.29 -6.34 -12.74
C SER A 307 17.17 -7.50 -13.23
N PRO A 308 18.24 -7.23 -14.02
CA PRO A 308 19.19 -8.27 -14.43
C PRO A 308 19.74 -9.05 -13.22
N ARG A 309 20.06 -8.37 -12.13
CA ARG A 309 20.47 -8.99 -10.86
C ARG A 309 19.45 -9.94 -10.30
N GLY A 310 18.21 -9.49 -10.15
CA GLY A 310 17.14 -10.34 -9.65
C GLY A 310 16.88 -11.52 -10.58
N ALA A 311 16.99 -11.35 -11.90
CA ALA A 311 16.87 -12.45 -12.87
C ALA A 311 17.97 -13.51 -12.66
N PHE A 312 19.22 -13.11 -12.39
CA PHE A 312 20.29 -14.05 -12.05
C PHE A 312 20.02 -14.80 -10.73
N LEU A 313 19.48 -14.11 -9.72
CA LEU A 313 19.12 -14.71 -8.44
C LEU A 313 17.97 -15.71 -8.58
N LEU A 314 16.93 -15.37 -9.34
CA LEU A 314 15.82 -16.27 -9.63
C LEU A 314 16.27 -17.49 -10.44
N ASN A 315 17.18 -17.30 -11.40
CA ASN A 315 17.80 -18.42 -12.10
C ASN A 315 18.61 -19.32 -11.15
N LEU A 316 19.33 -18.75 -10.17
CA LEU A 316 20.04 -19.53 -9.16
C LEU A 316 19.09 -20.35 -8.27
N LEU A 317 17.95 -19.76 -7.88
CA LEU A 317 16.89 -20.45 -7.14
C LEU A 317 16.24 -21.57 -7.98
N SER A 318 16.02 -21.35 -9.28
CA SER A 318 15.51 -22.37 -10.19
C SER A 318 16.45 -23.57 -10.30
N ILE A 319 17.76 -23.31 -10.39
CA ILE A 319 18.77 -24.37 -10.38
C ILE A 319 18.74 -25.11 -9.03
N ALA A 320 18.70 -24.38 -7.92
CA ALA A 320 18.56 -24.94 -6.58
C ALA A 320 17.33 -25.85 -6.44
N GLN A 321 16.17 -25.44 -6.95
CA GLN A 321 14.94 -26.23 -6.94
C GLN A 321 15.06 -27.52 -7.74
N ARG A 322 15.67 -27.44 -8.92
CA ARG A 322 15.88 -28.62 -9.78
C ARG A 322 16.83 -29.61 -9.11
N ASP A 323 17.96 -29.13 -8.60
CA ASP A 323 18.96 -29.95 -7.93
C ASP A 323 18.38 -30.59 -6.66
N TYR A 324 17.46 -29.90 -5.97
CA TYR A 324 16.72 -30.43 -4.83
C TYR A 324 15.79 -31.58 -5.20
N SER A 325 15.20 -31.53 -6.39
CA SER A 325 14.24 -32.52 -6.88
C SER A 325 14.90 -33.83 -7.36
N GLU A 326 16.23 -33.90 -7.36
CA GLU A 326 16.99 -35.10 -7.72
C GLU A 326 17.00 -36.14 -6.58
N THR A 327 17.24 -37.42 -6.91
CA THR A 327 17.13 -38.53 -5.94
C THR A 327 18.21 -38.54 -4.85
N ASN A 328 19.28 -37.73 -5.01
CA ASN A 328 20.36 -37.52 -4.05
C ASN A 328 20.90 -36.08 -4.18
N PRO A 329 20.20 -35.08 -3.62
CA PRO A 329 20.59 -33.69 -3.78
C PRO A 329 21.95 -33.42 -3.11
N ASP A 330 22.83 -32.66 -3.78
CA ASP A 330 24.03 -32.11 -3.14
C ASP A 330 23.61 -30.95 -2.23
N TRP A 331 23.31 -31.29 -0.98
CA TRP A 331 22.87 -30.36 0.04
C TRP A 331 23.84 -29.21 0.30
N LYS A 332 25.15 -29.42 0.12
CA LYS A 332 26.14 -28.35 0.29
C LYS A 332 26.00 -27.31 -0.81
N ASP A 333 25.74 -27.77 -2.02
CA ASP A 333 25.51 -26.92 -3.18
C ASP A 333 24.20 -26.14 -3.03
N LEU A 334 23.09 -26.81 -2.69
CA LEU A 334 21.80 -26.15 -2.43
C LEU A 334 21.92 -25.05 -1.36
N LYS A 335 22.53 -25.38 -0.23
CA LYS A 335 22.77 -24.45 0.87
C LYS A 335 23.57 -23.23 0.43
N LEU A 336 24.60 -23.43 -0.38
CA LEU A 336 25.40 -22.35 -0.92
C LEU A 336 24.58 -21.43 -1.83
N LYS A 337 23.78 -21.98 -2.75
CA LYS A 337 22.91 -21.19 -3.65
C LYS A 337 21.92 -20.33 -2.86
N MET A 338 21.28 -20.91 -1.85
CA MET A 338 20.36 -20.20 -0.97
C MET A 338 21.08 -19.11 -0.17
N ALA A 339 22.24 -19.42 0.39
CA ALA A 339 23.04 -18.46 1.15
C ALA A 339 23.47 -17.25 0.32
N VAL A 340 23.78 -17.44 -0.98
CA VAL A 340 24.05 -16.33 -1.91
C VAL A 340 22.84 -15.45 -2.11
N VAL A 341 21.65 -16.04 -2.32
CA VAL A 341 20.43 -15.26 -2.55
C VAL A 341 20.06 -14.48 -1.29
N VAL A 342 20.11 -15.11 -0.13
CA VAL A 342 19.85 -14.46 1.16
C VAL A 342 20.84 -13.35 1.44
N HIS A 343 22.14 -13.54 1.12
CA HIS A 343 23.13 -12.47 1.20
C HIS A 343 22.70 -11.24 0.40
N GLU A 344 22.31 -11.43 -0.86
CA GLU A 344 21.89 -10.31 -1.71
C GLU A 344 20.63 -9.62 -1.19
N CYS A 345 19.65 -10.39 -0.71
CA CYS A 345 18.45 -9.82 -0.08
C CYS A 345 18.79 -8.99 1.17
N LEU A 346 19.67 -9.51 2.03
CA LEU A 346 20.13 -8.81 3.25
C LEU A 346 20.88 -7.53 2.92
N VAL A 347 21.77 -7.54 1.92
CA VAL A 347 22.50 -6.35 1.46
C VAL A 347 21.54 -5.25 0.99
N GLU A 348 20.37 -5.61 0.47
CA GLU A 348 19.37 -4.63 -0.01
C GLU A 348 18.50 -3.99 1.08
N VAL A 349 18.53 -4.51 2.30
CA VAL A 349 17.70 -4.03 3.41
C VAL A 349 18.51 -3.54 4.61
N LEU A 350 19.66 -4.16 4.88
CA LEU A 350 20.44 -3.86 6.08
C LEU A 350 21.24 -2.56 5.92
N GLN A 351 21.22 -1.75 6.98
CA GLN A 351 22.03 -0.54 7.08
C GLN A 351 23.52 -0.83 7.28
N ASP A 352 23.85 -1.95 7.96
CA ASP A 352 25.23 -2.45 8.08
C ASP A 352 25.43 -3.69 7.21
N PRO A 353 26.06 -3.54 6.04
CA PRO A 353 26.35 -4.64 5.13
C PRO A 353 27.30 -5.71 5.73
N HIS A 354 28.06 -5.41 6.79
CA HIS A 354 28.88 -6.43 7.48
C HIS A 354 28.02 -7.44 8.24
N GLU A 355 26.82 -7.06 8.66
CA GLU A 355 25.87 -7.97 9.30
C GLU A 355 25.39 -9.03 8.31
N ALA A 356 25.08 -8.64 7.07
CA ALA A 356 24.70 -9.56 6.00
C ALA A 356 25.76 -10.65 5.79
N LEU A 357 27.03 -10.25 5.73
CA LEU A 357 28.15 -11.17 5.55
C LEU A 357 28.30 -12.14 6.74
N LYS A 358 28.16 -11.64 7.97
CA LYS A 358 28.27 -12.46 9.19
C LYS A 358 27.18 -13.53 9.25
N LEU A 359 25.94 -13.18 8.96
CA LEU A 359 24.80 -14.11 8.95
C LEU A 359 25.01 -15.22 7.93
N VAL A 360 25.44 -14.85 6.73
CA VAL A 360 25.69 -15.81 5.65
C VAL A 360 26.89 -16.71 5.96
N GLU A 361 27.94 -16.19 6.60
CA GLU A 361 29.04 -17.01 7.10
C GLU A 361 28.59 -18.02 8.17
N GLN A 362 27.67 -17.64 9.06
CA GLN A 362 27.10 -18.56 10.06
C GLN A 362 26.30 -19.67 9.38
N ILE A 363 25.49 -19.32 8.38
CA ILE A 363 24.78 -20.30 7.54
C ILE A 363 25.80 -21.26 6.94
N LEU A 364 26.79 -20.77 6.18
CA LEU A 364 27.75 -21.61 5.47
C LEU A 364 28.63 -22.48 6.39
N LYS A 365 28.96 -22.02 7.59
CA LYS A 365 29.78 -22.77 8.57
C LYS A 365 29.00 -23.89 9.29
N SER A 366 27.67 -23.85 9.29
CA SER A 366 26.88 -24.88 9.94
C SER A 366 27.09 -26.24 9.22
N PRO A 367 27.47 -27.31 9.94
CA PRO A 367 28.01 -28.55 9.36
C PRO A 367 26.96 -29.38 8.61
N GLU A 368 25.66 -29.22 8.91
CA GLU A 368 24.56 -29.92 8.25
C GLU A 368 23.35 -29.00 8.07
N LEU A 369 22.52 -29.29 7.06
CA LEU A 369 21.14 -28.79 6.98
C LEU A 369 20.31 -29.52 8.04
N GLY A 370 20.58 -29.27 9.32
CA GLY A 370 19.67 -29.60 10.43
C GLY A 370 18.85 -28.37 10.81
N ASP A 371 18.01 -28.51 11.84
CA ASP A 371 17.10 -27.45 12.32
C ASP A 371 17.82 -26.10 12.51
N SER A 372 19.05 -26.12 13.04
CA SER A 372 19.88 -24.92 13.22
C SER A 372 20.20 -24.13 11.93
N SER A 373 20.37 -24.78 10.78
CA SER A 373 20.62 -24.08 9.51
C SER A 373 19.34 -23.46 8.97
N LEU A 374 18.22 -24.17 9.11
CA LEU A 374 16.91 -23.70 8.68
C LEU A 374 16.47 -22.49 9.50
N ASP A 375 16.69 -22.50 10.82
CA ASP A 375 16.44 -21.37 11.71
C ASP A 375 17.26 -20.14 11.31
N LEU A 376 18.55 -20.30 10.97
CA LEU A 376 19.38 -19.20 10.49
C LEU A 376 18.87 -18.60 9.17
N PHE A 377 18.34 -19.44 8.26
CA PHE A 377 17.70 -18.97 7.03
C PHE A 377 16.42 -18.20 7.33
N LYS A 378 15.56 -18.73 8.21
CA LYS A 378 14.33 -18.06 8.64
C LYS A 378 14.62 -16.72 9.30
N ASP A 379 15.54 -16.67 10.26
CA ASP A 379 15.92 -15.43 10.96
C ASP A 379 16.44 -14.38 9.98
N SER A 380 17.25 -14.82 9.01
CA SER A 380 17.77 -13.93 7.97
C SER A 380 16.67 -13.40 7.07
N LEU A 381 15.74 -14.25 6.65
CA LEU A 381 14.63 -13.86 5.79
C LEU A 381 13.58 -13.04 6.54
N GLN A 382 13.36 -13.29 7.84
CA GLN A 382 12.51 -12.48 8.70
C GLN A 382 13.02 -11.05 8.76
N LYS A 383 14.34 -10.86 8.92
CA LYS A 383 14.96 -9.52 8.85
C LYS A 383 14.69 -8.83 7.52
N VAL A 384 14.65 -9.58 6.42
CA VAL A 384 14.27 -9.05 5.11
C VAL A 384 12.78 -8.70 5.08
N ALA A 385 11.91 -9.63 5.48
CA ALA A 385 10.46 -9.48 5.49
C ALA A 385 9.97 -8.35 6.41
N ASP A 386 10.66 -8.06 7.51
CA ASP A 386 10.35 -6.96 8.42
C ASP A 386 10.43 -5.58 7.74
N HIS A 387 11.15 -5.46 6.63
CA HIS A 387 11.19 -4.24 5.82
C HIS A 387 9.98 -4.12 4.87
N PHE A 388 9.12 -5.14 4.83
CA PHE A 388 7.97 -5.23 3.95
C PHE A 388 6.70 -5.48 4.76
N THR A 389 6.07 -4.40 5.23
CA THR A 389 4.83 -4.47 6.04
C THR A 389 3.73 -5.33 5.43
N ALA A 390 3.59 -5.33 4.09
CA ALA A 390 2.60 -6.16 3.39
C ALA A 390 2.96 -7.66 3.40
N TYR A 391 4.25 -8.00 3.37
CA TYR A 391 4.73 -9.37 3.38
C TYR A 391 4.95 -9.90 4.77
N LYS A 392 5.13 -9.05 5.78
CA LYS A 392 5.41 -9.47 7.14
C LYS A 392 4.38 -10.46 7.65
N THR A 393 3.08 -10.17 7.53
CA THR A 393 2.03 -11.08 8.00
C THR A 393 2.04 -12.40 7.24
N THR A 394 2.18 -12.37 5.91
CA THR A 394 2.26 -13.59 5.08
C THR A 394 3.53 -14.39 5.37
N PHE A 395 4.65 -13.72 5.60
CA PHE A 395 5.91 -14.35 5.96
C PHE A 395 5.84 -14.96 7.36
N ASP A 396 5.22 -14.28 8.32
CA ASP A 396 5.01 -14.78 9.68
C ASP A 396 4.10 -16.03 9.67
N GLU A 397 3.03 -16.03 8.87
CA GLU A 397 2.15 -17.18 8.65
C GLU A 397 2.90 -18.35 8.02
N LEU A 398 3.54 -18.14 6.87
CA LEU A 398 4.25 -19.20 6.16
C LEU A 398 5.48 -19.70 6.93
N SER A 399 6.17 -18.84 7.69
CA SER A 399 7.32 -19.24 8.51
C SER A 399 6.94 -20.12 9.69
N GLN A 400 5.71 -19.98 10.22
CA GLN A 400 5.15 -20.89 11.23
C GLN A 400 4.88 -22.28 10.65
N GLU A 401 4.47 -22.36 9.38
CA GLU A 401 4.20 -23.65 8.71
C GLU A 401 5.46 -24.43 8.35
N ILE A 402 6.63 -23.77 8.30
CA ILE A 402 7.93 -24.41 8.11
C ILE A 402 8.29 -25.13 9.43
N GLU A 403 7.64 -26.23 9.76
CA GLU A 403 7.99 -27.06 10.91
C GLU A 403 8.84 -28.24 10.44
N ASN A 404 10.02 -28.40 11.04
CA ASN A 404 10.98 -29.47 10.74
C ASN A 404 11.65 -29.36 9.36
N ASN A 405 12.76 -30.08 9.21
CA ASN A 405 13.55 -30.16 7.98
C ASN A 405 12.90 -31.05 6.89
N SER A 406 11.62 -30.84 6.62
CA SER A 406 10.83 -31.60 5.64
C SER A 406 11.02 -31.06 4.21
N SER A 407 10.65 -31.86 3.21
CA SER A 407 10.68 -31.41 1.81
C SER A 407 9.70 -30.27 1.51
N GLU A 408 8.56 -30.29 2.17
CA GLU A 408 7.52 -29.25 2.03
C GLU A 408 8.02 -27.93 2.62
N SER A 409 8.67 -27.98 3.79
CA SER A 409 9.33 -26.83 4.43
C SER A 409 10.35 -26.15 3.52
N TRP A 410 11.14 -26.93 2.77
CA TRP A 410 12.12 -26.38 1.82
C TRP A 410 11.47 -25.74 0.59
N GLN A 411 10.41 -26.35 0.05
CA GLN A 411 9.67 -25.77 -1.07
C GLN A 411 8.99 -24.46 -0.69
N LEU A 412 8.41 -24.41 0.51
CA LEU A 412 7.79 -23.20 1.05
C LEU A 412 8.81 -22.08 1.27
N LEU A 413 9.96 -22.42 1.86
CA LEU A 413 11.06 -21.48 2.03
C LEU A 413 11.55 -20.94 0.69
N LEU A 414 11.75 -21.81 -0.29
CA LEU A 414 12.18 -21.41 -1.63
C LEU A 414 11.16 -20.47 -2.30
N PHE A 415 9.86 -20.77 -2.19
CA PHE A 415 8.79 -19.90 -2.67
C PHE A 415 8.86 -18.50 -2.04
N LEU A 416 9.02 -18.43 -0.71
CA LEU A 416 9.19 -17.17 0.00
C LEU A 416 10.37 -16.37 -0.52
N VAL A 417 11.52 -17.01 -0.71
CA VAL A 417 12.71 -16.35 -1.24
C VAL A 417 12.49 -15.84 -2.67
N VAL A 418 11.81 -16.61 -3.52
CA VAL A 418 11.46 -16.17 -4.89
C VAL A 418 10.63 -14.89 -4.86
N GLN A 419 9.60 -14.81 -4.01
CA GLN A 419 8.77 -13.61 -3.92
C GLN A 419 9.56 -12.42 -3.36
N LEU A 420 10.39 -12.65 -2.34
CA LEU A 420 11.25 -11.60 -1.79
C LEU A 420 12.25 -11.07 -2.83
N VAL A 421 12.85 -11.95 -3.65
CA VAL A 421 13.75 -11.52 -4.73
C VAL A 421 12.99 -10.67 -5.75
N ARG A 422 11.78 -11.07 -6.14
CA ARG A 422 10.97 -10.27 -7.08
C ARG A 422 10.64 -8.90 -6.52
N GLU A 423 10.23 -8.82 -5.26
CA GLU A 423 9.93 -7.55 -4.59
C GLU A 423 11.17 -6.66 -4.47
N LEU A 424 12.29 -7.22 -3.98
CA LEU A 424 13.52 -6.46 -3.72
C LEU A 424 14.18 -5.97 -5.00
N PHE A 425 14.12 -6.78 -6.06
CA PHE A 425 14.87 -6.57 -7.28
C PHE A 425 14.01 -6.21 -8.49
N ARG A 426 12.79 -5.68 -8.31
CA ARG A 426 11.98 -5.16 -9.43
C ARG A 426 12.78 -4.17 -10.25
N LYS A 427 12.68 -4.20 -11.56
CA LYS A 427 13.36 -3.30 -12.49
C LYS A 427 13.04 -1.83 -12.22
N VAL A 428 11.77 -1.49 -11.95
CA VAL A 428 11.41 -0.13 -11.52
C VAL A 428 12.06 0.24 -10.19
N ILE A 429 12.25 -0.71 -9.27
CA ILE A 429 12.89 -0.45 -7.98
C ILE A 429 14.42 -0.35 -8.13
N CYS A 430 15.05 -1.23 -8.90
CA CYS A 430 16.50 -1.19 -9.16
C CYS A 430 16.92 -0.04 -10.09
N GLY A 431 16.02 0.42 -10.95
CA GLY A 431 16.18 1.65 -11.72
C GLY A 431 15.71 2.91 -10.98
N SER A 432 14.98 2.76 -9.87
CA SER A 432 14.61 3.87 -9.02
C SER A 432 15.67 4.14 -7.96
N VAL A 433 15.81 5.42 -7.65
CA VAL A 433 16.58 5.85 -6.48
C VAL A 433 15.86 5.43 -5.20
N TYR A 434 14.54 5.19 -5.26
CA TYR A 434 13.69 4.97 -4.09
C TYR A 434 12.84 3.71 -4.16
N ARG A 435 12.84 2.96 -3.06
CA ARG A 435 11.82 1.96 -2.74
C ARG A 435 10.67 2.65 -1.99
N LEU A 436 9.44 2.34 -2.38
CA LEU A 436 8.23 2.86 -1.76
C LEU A 436 7.63 1.81 -0.84
N GLN A 437 7.46 2.15 0.44
CA GLN A 437 6.77 1.33 1.42
C GLN A 437 5.48 2.02 1.84
N GLN A 438 4.34 1.36 1.67
CA GLN A 438 3.06 1.92 2.12
C GLN A 438 2.92 1.73 3.64
N LEU A 439 2.88 2.84 4.39
CA LEU A 439 2.68 2.85 5.84
C LEU A 439 1.19 2.95 6.22
N ALA A 440 0.42 3.66 5.40
CA ALA A 440 -1.02 3.84 5.56
C ALA A 440 -1.65 4.02 4.16
N PRO A 441 -2.99 3.92 3.99
CA PRO A 441 -3.64 3.96 2.67
C PRO A 441 -3.20 5.12 1.77
N SER A 442 -2.88 6.28 2.35
CA SER A 442 -2.45 7.49 1.66
C SER A 442 -1.02 7.93 1.98
N THR A 443 -0.21 7.11 2.66
CA THR A 443 1.12 7.50 3.14
C THR A 443 2.16 6.46 2.75
N TYR A 444 3.19 6.94 2.07
CA TYR A 444 4.31 6.14 1.59
C TYR A 444 5.60 6.65 2.22
N GLU A 445 6.42 5.73 2.70
CA GLU A 445 7.81 5.97 3.06
C GLU A 445 8.70 5.67 1.87
N CYS A 446 9.68 6.54 1.64
CA CYS A 446 10.65 6.43 0.56
C CYS A 446 11.99 6.06 1.18
N THR A 447 12.53 4.92 0.79
CA THR A 447 13.85 4.47 1.23
C THR A 447 14.79 4.44 0.04
N GLU A 448 15.99 5.01 0.18
CA GLU A 448 16.98 5.02 -0.88
C GLU A 448 17.41 3.58 -1.19
N HIS A 449 17.17 3.15 -2.43
CA HIS A 449 17.46 1.79 -2.88
C HIS A 449 18.74 1.72 -3.72
N SER A 450 19.11 2.82 -4.39
CA SER A 450 20.24 2.81 -5.30
C SER A 450 21.57 2.54 -4.58
N LEU A 451 22.51 1.95 -5.31
CA LEU A 451 23.93 2.22 -5.10
C LEU A 451 24.13 3.76 -5.15
N TRP A 452 25.28 4.33 -4.79
CA TRP A 452 25.46 5.81 -4.79
C TRP A 452 24.89 6.54 -3.58
N SER A 453 24.90 5.90 -2.41
CA SER A 453 24.79 6.66 -1.17
C SER A 453 25.84 7.78 -1.14
N VAL A 454 25.47 8.96 -0.62
CA VAL A 454 26.40 10.09 -0.48
C VAL A 454 27.59 9.66 0.37
N THR A 455 28.79 9.73 -0.20
CA THR A 455 30.04 9.22 0.38
C THR A 455 31.17 10.25 0.25
N SER A 456 32.25 10.07 1.00
CA SER A 456 33.43 10.94 0.83
C SER A 456 34.24 10.63 -0.43
N PHE A 457 33.94 9.54 -1.15
CA PHE A 457 34.57 9.20 -2.42
C PHE A 457 34.25 10.22 -3.52
N ASP A 458 35.24 10.61 -4.32
CA ASP A 458 35.10 11.61 -5.40
C ASP A 458 34.88 10.99 -6.79
N GLY A 459 34.91 9.66 -6.88
CA GLY A 459 35.04 8.97 -8.15
C GLY A 459 36.45 9.06 -8.75
N LEU A 460 36.67 8.30 -9.81
CA LEU A 460 37.88 8.30 -10.61
C LEU A 460 37.72 9.23 -11.81
N ARG A 461 38.81 9.91 -12.18
CA ARG A 461 38.82 10.74 -13.39
C ARG A 461 38.62 9.88 -14.65
N PRO A 462 37.92 10.39 -15.70
CA PRO A 462 37.66 9.62 -16.93
C PRO A 462 38.92 8.99 -17.56
N ARG A 463 40.07 9.68 -17.49
CA ARG A 463 41.35 9.16 -17.98
C ARG A 463 41.81 7.86 -17.30
N ASN A 464 41.48 7.67 -16.03
CA ASN A 464 41.83 6.46 -15.28
C ASN A 464 40.88 5.33 -15.66
N LEU A 465 39.60 5.64 -15.89
CA LEU A 465 38.59 4.66 -16.32
C LEU A 465 38.86 4.13 -17.73
N LYS A 466 39.30 4.99 -18.66
CA LYS A 466 39.67 4.57 -20.02
C LYS A 466 40.76 3.48 -20.02
N ARG A 467 41.70 3.51 -19.08
CA ARG A 467 42.75 2.49 -18.95
C ARG A 467 42.21 1.12 -18.52
N ILE A 468 41.04 1.10 -17.89
CA ILE A 468 40.37 -0.12 -17.41
C ILE A 468 39.46 -0.69 -18.50
N HIS A 469 38.81 0.17 -19.29
CA HIS A 469 37.87 -0.21 -20.34
C HIS A 469 38.52 -0.88 -21.56
N HIS A 470 39.85 -0.82 -21.70
CA HIS A 470 40.59 -1.52 -22.76
C HIS A 470 40.97 -2.98 -22.42
N LYS A 471 40.60 -3.48 -21.23
CA LYS A 471 40.90 -4.86 -20.85
C LYS A 471 39.85 -5.83 -21.39
N SER A 472 40.33 -7.04 -21.69
CA SER A 472 39.64 -8.19 -22.29
C SER A 472 38.33 -8.58 -21.63
N ASP A 473 37.47 -9.27 -22.38
CA ASP A 473 36.23 -9.87 -21.87
C ASP A 473 36.51 -10.76 -20.64
N ILE A 474 35.63 -10.68 -19.64
CA ILE A 474 35.73 -11.49 -18.42
C ILE A 474 35.18 -12.88 -18.73
N HIS A 475 36.05 -13.89 -18.83
CA HIS A 475 35.65 -15.25 -19.17
C HIS A 475 35.52 -16.17 -17.96
N ASN A 476 36.29 -15.91 -16.90
CA ASN A 476 36.31 -16.75 -15.70
C ASN A 476 36.44 -15.91 -14.42
N TYR A 477 36.37 -16.59 -13.27
CA TYR A 477 36.44 -15.95 -11.95
C TYR A 477 37.83 -15.34 -11.62
N PRO A 478 38.98 -16.01 -11.89
CA PRO A 478 40.30 -15.38 -11.74
C PRO A 478 40.47 -14.07 -12.52
N ASP A 479 39.95 -14.01 -13.75
CA ASP A 479 39.94 -12.80 -14.57
C ASP A 479 39.12 -11.71 -13.89
N LEU A 480 37.90 -12.03 -13.47
CA LEU A 480 37.04 -11.09 -12.74
C LEU A 480 37.74 -10.52 -11.51
N CYS A 481 38.34 -11.37 -10.66
CA CYS A 481 39.04 -10.94 -9.45
C CYS A 481 40.23 -10.03 -9.79
N SER A 482 40.94 -10.32 -10.89
CA SER A 482 42.04 -9.47 -11.37
C SER A 482 41.56 -8.10 -11.84
N HIS A 483 40.37 -8.03 -12.47
CA HIS A 483 39.73 -6.78 -12.87
C HIS A 483 39.26 -5.98 -11.65
N VAL A 484 38.56 -6.61 -10.71
CA VAL A 484 38.15 -6.00 -9.43
C VAL A 484 39.36 -5.47 -8.68
N SER A 485 40.40 -6.28 -8.48
CA SER A 485 41.64 -5.87 -7.81
C SER A 485 42.31 -4.68 -8.49
N SER A 486 42.40 -4.69 -9.83
CA SER A 486 42.94 -3.57 -10.61
C SER A 486 42.18 -2.27 -10.35
N LEU A 487 40.85 -2.34 -10.31
CA LEU A 487 39.99 -1.17 -10.09
C LEU A 487 40.10 -0.66 -8.65
N LEU A 488 40.13 -1.56 -7.66
CA LEU A 488 40.32 -1.20 -6.25
C LEU A 488 41.69 -0.55 -5.99
N LYS A 489 42.77 -1.03 -6.62
CA LYS A 489 44.10 -0.39 -6.52
C LYS A 489 44.09 1.05 -7.03
N LEU A 490 43.32 1.34 -8.09
CA LEU A 490 43.17 2.68 -8.63
C LEU A 490 42.41 3.62 -7.68
N ILE A 491 41.39 3.11 -6.98
CA ILE A 491 40.64 3.87 -5.96
C ILE A 491 41.56 4.29 -4.81
N VAL A 492 42.37 3.37 -4.31
CA VAL A 492 43.28 3.61 -3.17
C VAL A 492 44.47 4.51 -3.54
N HIS A 493 44.70 4.77 -4.83
CA HIS A 493 45.89 5.47 -5.34
C HIS A 493 47.22 4.78 -4.95
N ASP A 494 47.17 3.47 -4.67
CA ASP A 494 48.34 2.68 -4.28
C ASP A 494 49.17 2.34 -5.52
N ARG A 495 50.11 3.23 -5.86
CA ARG A 495 51.12 2.96 -6.90
C ARG A 495 52.30 2.14 -6.36
N SER A 496 52.39 1.94 -5.05
CA SER A 496 53.49 1.21 -4.39
C SER A 496 53.36 -0.31 -4.49
N THR A 497 52.21 -0.86 -4.86
CA THR A 497 52.07 -2.30 -5.13
C THR A 497 52.48 -2.67 -6.56
N THR A 498 53.62 -2.18 -7.05
CA THR A 498 54.21 -2.69 -8.30
C THR A 498 54.98 -3.99 -8.12
N ASP A 499 55.34 -4.40 -6.90
CA ASP A 499 56.07 -5.65 -6.69
C ASP A 499 55.66 -6.31 -5.37
N ALA A 500 54.93 -7.42 -5.46
CA ALA A 500 54.91 -8.46 -4.43
C ALA A 500 54.44 -9.79 -5.03
N CYS A 501 55.35 -10.77 -5.00
CA CYS A 501 55.21 -12.15 -5.40
C CYS A 501 53.96 -12.85 -4.83
N ASN A 502 53.35 -13.73 -5.65
CA ASN A 502 52.56 -14.91 -5.27
C ASN A 502 51.36 -14.77 -4.30
N GLU A 503 50.93 -13.57 -3.91
CA GLU A 503 49.73 -13.40 -3.09
C GLU A 503 48.48 -13.67 -3.94
N ALA A 504 47.55 -14.50 -3.44
CA ALA A 504 46.32 -14.81 -4.17
C ALA A 504 45.51 -13.52 -4.40
N VAL A 505 44.93 -13.37 -5.60
CA VAL A 505 44.21 -12.14 -5.99
C VAL A 505 43.07 -11.82 -5.01
N ASN A 506 42.45 -12.84 -4.42
CA ASN A 506 41.39 -12.69 -3.40
C ASN A 506 41.90 -12.03 -2.11
N ASP A 507 43.10 -12.42 -1.65
CA ASP A 507 43.72 -11.82 -0.46
C ASP A 507 44.07 -10.35 -0.71
N THR A 508 44.49 -10.04 -1.94
CA THR A 508 44.71 -8.65 -2.36
C THR A 508 43.42 -7.83 -2.29
N ILE A 509 42.30 -8.34 -2.80
CA ILE A 509 41.00 -7.65 -2.73
C ILE A 509 40.59 -7.44 -1.26
N LEU A 510 40.67 -8.47 -0.42
CA LEU A 510 40.36 -8.39 1.00
C LEU A 510 41.20 -7.34 1.73
N LYS A 511 42.51 -7.30 1.45
CA LYS A 511 43.44 -6.32 2.02
C LYS A 511 43.11 -4.90 1.59
N LEU A 512 42.72 -4.70 0.33
CA LEU A 512 42.31 -3.39 -0.18
C LEU A 512 41.00 -2.90 0.48
N LEU A 513 39.98 -3.76 0.56
CA LEU A 513 38.66 -3.42 1.16
C LEU A 513 38.68 -3.20 2.68
N LYS A 514 39.80 -3.51 3.35
CA LYS A 514 40.05 -3.19 4.76
C LYS A 514 40.62 -1.79 4.99
N LYS A 515 41.07 -1.09 3.94
CA LYS A 515 41.61 0.27 4.05
C LYS A 515 40.47 1.28 4.35
N ASP A 516 40.82 2.38 5.01
CA ASP A 516 39.86 3.42 5.44
C ASP A 516 39.12 4.08 4.26
N THR A 517 39.69 4.05 3.05
CA THR A 517 39.03 4.50 1.82
C THR A 517 37.72 3.75 1.54
N PHE A 518 37.56 2.54 2.06
CA PHE A 518 36.34 1.74 1.99
C PHE A 518 35.59 1.69 3.33
N GLY A 519 35.89 2.62 4.25
CA GLY A 519 35.19 2.75 5.52
C GLY A 519 33.72 3.18 5.37
N GLN A 520 32.97 3.11 6.47
CA GLN A 520 31.58 3.56 6.52
C GLN A 520 31.50 5.07 6.18
N GLY A 521 30.62 5.44 5.25
CA GLY A 521 30.50 6.82 4.75
C GLY A 521 31.62 7.25 3.80
N ALA A 522 32.72 6.48 3.68
CA ALA A 522 33.77 6.75 2.71
C ALA A 522 33.51 6.10 1.34
N PHE A 523 32.86 4.94 1.34
CA PHE A 523 32.49 4.18 0.16
C PHE A 523 31.11 3.56 0.35
N ASP A 524 30.45 3.20 -0.75
CA ASP A 524 29.13 2.58 -0.69
C ASP A 524 29.18 1.22 0.03
N GLY A 525 28.41 1.10 1.11
CA GLY A 525 28.42 -0.07 1.96
C GLY A 525 27.91 -1.33 1.25
N LYS A 526 26.85 -1.21 0.45
CA LYS A 526 26.25 -2.35 -0.25
C LYS A 526 27.24 -2.93 -1.26
N LEU A 527 27.86 -2.04 -2.05
CA LEU A 527 28.88 -2.43 -3.01
C LEU A 527 30.08 -3.07 -2.31
N ARG A 528 30.53 -2.52 -1.18
CA ARG A 528 31.61 -3.12 -0.38
C ARG A 528 31.25 -4.53 0.10
N ALA A 529 30.05 -4.78 0.61
CA ALA A 529 29.64 -6.12 1.03
C ALA A 529 29.62 -7.11 -0.14
N ARG A 530 29.07 -6.72 -1.29
CA ARG A 530 29.11 -7.56 -2.51
C ARG A 530 30.54 -7.90 -2.91
N LEU A 531 31.46 -6.94 -2.85
CA LEU A 531 32.88 -7.16 -3.18
C LEU A 531 33.58 -8.06 -2.15
N LEU A 532 33.28 -7.91 -0.86
CA LEU A 532 33.76 -8.83 0.18
C LEU A 532 33.24 -10.24 -0.07
N PHE A 533 31.97 -10.38 -0.45
CA PHE A 533 31.34 -11.66 -0.71
C PHE A 533 32.00 -12.42 -1.88
N ILE A 534 32.37 -11.71 -2.95
CA ILE A 534 33.14 -12.28 -4.09
C ILE A 534 34.39 -13.02 -3.60
N THR A 535 35.10 -12.50 -2.60
CA THR A 535 36.35 -13.09 -2.10
C THR A 535 36.17 -14.30 -1.18
N LYS A 536 34.97 -14.46 -0.60
CA LYS A 536 34.68 -15.47 0.42
C LYS A 536 34.32 -16.82 -0.18
N LEU A 537 33.67 -16.79 -1.33
CA LEU A 537 33.34 -17.98 -2.08
C LEU A 537 34.48 -18.27 -3.07
N THR A 538 35.56 -18.90 -2.59
CA THR A 538 36.54 -19.54 -3.46
C THR A 538 35.84 -20.68 -4.18
N MET A 539 35.36 -20.41 -5.39
CA MET A 539 34.58 -21.37 -6.15
C MET A 539 35.49 -22.54 -6.58
N SER A 540 35.05 -23.76 -6.28
CA SER A 540 35.34 -24.87 -7.19
C SER A 540 34.74 -24.53 -8.56
N GLU A 541 35.33 -25.00 -9.65
CA GLU A 541 35.00 -24.65 -11.05
C GLU A 541 33.51 -24.84 -11.48
N LYS A 542 32.64 -25.29 -10.58
CA LYS A 542 31.28 -25.78 -10.84
C LYS A 542 30.17 -24.71 -10.98
N PHE A 543 30.45 -23.42 -10.79
CA PHE A 543 29.37 -22.41 -10.72
C PHE A 543 29.47 -21.32 -11.78
N GLY A 544 29.23 -21.70 -13.03
CA GLY A 544 29.01 -20.77 -14.13
C GLY A 544 27.95 -19.68 -13.86
N PRO A 545 26.80 -19.98 -13.21
CA PRO A 545 25.75 -18.97 -12.97
C PRO A 545 26.16 -17.82 -12.05
N LEU A 546 27.00 -18.09 -11.04
CA LEU A 546 27.46 -17.07 -10.09
C LEU A 546 28.44 -16.07 -10.72
N LEU A 547 29.15 -16.47 -11.78
CA LEU A 547 30.03 -15.57 -12.51
C LEU A 547 29.25 -14.38 -13.09
N ASN A 548 28.01 -14.58 -13.55
CA ASN A 548 27.19 -13.49 -14.10
C ASN A 548 26.77 -12.48 -13.03
N LEU A 549 26.39 -12.96 -11.84
CA LEU A 549 26.08 -12.10 -10.69
C LEU A 549 27.30 -11.27 -10.26
N TYR A 550 28.48 -11.89 -10.26
CA TYR A 550 29.71 -11.18 -9.90
C TYR A 550 30.20 -10.23 -11.00
N LYS A 551 29.97 -10.55 -12.28
CA LYS A 551 30.18 -9.62 -13.40
C LYS A 551 29.31 -8.39 -13.25
N GLU A 552 28.05 -8.55 -12.87
CA GLU A 552 27.17 -7.42 -12.60
C GLU A 552 27.68 -6.58 -11.42
N THR A 553 28.13 -7.20 -10.33
CA THR A 553 28.79 -6.48 -9.22
C THR A 553 30.03 -5.68 -9.70
N TYR A 554 30.77 -6.21 -10.67
CA TYR A 554 31.91 -5.49 -11.26
C TYR A 554 31.46 -4.33 -12.18
N GLU A 555 30.38 -4.50 -12.94
CA GLU A 555 29.78 -3.40 -13.72
C GLU A 555 29.20 -2.31 -12.82
N ASP A 556 28.55 -2.68 -11.72
CA ASP A 556 28.14 -1.77 -10.65
C ASP A 556 29.35 -0.99 -10.10
N LEU A 557 30.45 -1.69 -9.80
CA LEU A 557 31.69 -1.07 -9.35
C LEU A 557 32.28 -0.13 -10.40
N LYS A 558 32.33 -0.52 -11.68
CA LYS A 558 32.80 0.35 -12.77
C LYS A 558 31.97 1.61 -12.84
N THR A 559 30.65 1.48 -12.83
CA THR A 559 29.73 2.61 -12.89
C THR A 559 29.94 3.50 -11.68
N TYR A 560 29.91 2.95 -10.46
CA TYR A 560 30.15 3.66 -9.20
C TYR A 560 31.50 4.39 -9.17
N THR A 561 32.56 3.81 -9.73
CA THR A 561 33.88 4.45 -9.76
C THR A 561 33.96 5.64 -10.71
N ALA A 562 32.97 5.88 -11.56
CA ALA A 562 32.92 7.12 -12.32
C ALA A 562 32.74 8.33 -11.39
N SER A 563 33.38 9.46 -11.75
CA SER A 563 33.07 10.73 -11.11
C SER A 563 31.64 11.11 -11.44
N ASN A 564 30.86 11.37 -10.39
CA ASN A 564 29.43 11.66 -10.45
C ASN A 564 29.08 12.53 -9.23
N GLU A 565 28.21 13.52 -9.46
CA GLU A 565 27.69 14.46 -8.47
C GLU A 565 26.98 13.73 -7.32
N ARG A 566 26.38 12.56 -7.58
CA ARG A 566 25.71 11.70 -6.59
C ARG A 566 26.61 11.26 -5.44
N HIS A 567 27.92 11.19 -5.66
CA HIS A 567 28.84 10.90 -4.56
C HIS A 567 28.84 12.01 -3.51
N ARG A 568 28.54 13.26 -3.90
CA ARG A 568 28.65 14.44 -3.03
C ARG A 568 27.31 14.96 -2.55
N PHE A 569 26.25 14.72 -3.31
CA PHE A 569 24.94 15.27 -3.08
C PHE A 569 23.85 14.28 -3.47
N SER A 570 22.77 14.23 -2.71
CA SER A 570 21.54 13.59 -3.16
C SER A 570 20.31 14.35 -2.65
N PHE A 571 19.27 14.36 -3.47
CA PHE A 571 17.92 14.55 -2.94
C PHE A 571 17.52 13.26 -2.24
N LEU A 572 16.75 13.37 -1.15
CA LEU A 572 16.22 12.25 -0.40
C LEU A 572 14.73 12.50 -0.17
N PHE A 573 13.88 11.82 -0.91
CA PHE A 573 12.47 11.71 -0.54
C PHE A 573 12.37 10.83 0.70
N GLU A 574 11.73 11.32 1.76
CA GLU A 574 11.50 10.55 2.99
C GLU A 574 10.10 9.98 3.03
N LYS A 575 9.10 10.81 2.69
CA LYS A 575 7.69 10.44 2.72
C LYS A 575 6.92 11.10 1.60
N VAL A 576 5.86 10.45 1.16
CA VAL A 576 4.88 10.99 0.22
C VAL A 576 3.48 10.74 0.79
N HIS A 577 2.69 11.79 0.91
CA HIS A 577 1.27 11.68 1.21
C HIS A 577 0.46 11.92 -0.07
N VAL A 578 -0.41 10.97 -0.42
CA VAL A 578 -1.39 11.11 -1.49
C VAL A 578 -2.65 11.71 -0.90
N LEU A 579 -2.94 12.97 -1.24
CA LEU A 579 -4.05 13.72 -0.67
C LEU A 579 -5.38 13.41 -1.36
N THR A 580 -5.34 12.89 -2.59
CA THR A 580 -6.55 12.45 -3.31
C THR A 580 -7.00 11.07 -2.82
N PRO A 581 -8.26 10.93 -2.35
CA PRO A 581 -8.78 9.63 -1.92
C PRO A 581 -8.74 8.60 -3.05
N LYS A 582 -8.45 7.33 -2.70
CA LYS A 582 -8.45 6.17 -3.61
C LYS A 582 -7.36 6.18 -4.69
N VAL A 583 -6.47 7.16 -4.71
CA VAL A 583 -5.29 7.14 -5.57
C VAL A 583 -4.12 6.54 -4.79
N SER A 584 -3.34 5.70 -5.47
CA SER A 584 -2.12 5.08 -4.92
C SER A 584 -0.89 5.61 -5.64
N LEU A 585 0.21 5.78 -4.90
CA LEU A 585 1.52 6.04 -5.48
C LEU A 585 2.11 4.71 -5.94
N CYS A 586 2.42 4.60 -7.23
CA CYS A 586 2.92 3.37 -7.84
C CYS A 586 4.44 3.39 -8.01
N GLY A 587 5.04 4.57 -8.22
CA GLY A 587 6.48 4.67 -8.46
C GLY A 587 7.03 6.08 -8.31
N LEU A 588 8.31 6.15 -7.93
CA LEU A 588 9.11 7.36 -7.84
C LEU A 588 10.54 7.00 -8.24
N HIS A 589 10.99 7.46 -9.41
CA HIS A 589 12.35 7.17 -9.87
C HIS A 589 13.00 8.40 -10.47
N SER A 590 14.32 8.41 -10.52
CA SER A 590 15.04 9.44 -11.24
C SER A 590 14.97 9.17 -12.73
N SER A 591 14.71 10.21 -13.51
CA SER A 591 14.63 10.18 -14.97
C SER A 591 15.77 10.93 -15.64
N SER A 592 16.61 11.62 -14.86
CA SER A 592 17.82 12.30 -15.31
C SER A 592 18.95 12.05 -14.31
N ASP A 593 20.20 12.12 -14.78
CA ASP A 593 21.32 12.17 -13.85
C ASP A 593 21.26 13.45 -13.00
N LEU A 594 21.77 13.37 -11.78
CA LEU A 594 21.99 14.55 -10.94
C LEU A 594 23.11 15.37 -11.58
N ALA A 595 22.86 16.65 -11.83
CA ALA A 595 23.81 17.54 -12.48
C ALA A 595 23.95 18.85 -11.72
N GLU A 596 25.16 19.41 -11.69
CA GLU A 596 25.38 20.78 -11.23
C GLU A 596 25.26 21.74 -12.42
N ILE A 597 24.26 22.62 -12.39
CA ILE A 597 23.97 23.61 -13.44
C ILE A 597 23.95 24.98 -12.78
N ASP A 598 24.85 25.87 -13.23
CA ASP A 598 24.98 27.24 -12.70
C ASP A 598 25.11 27.32 -11.16
N GLY A 599 25.80 26.33 -10.57
CA GLY A 599 26.01 26.22 -9.12
C GLY A 599 24.81 25.66 -8.34
N SER A 600 23.76 25.21 -9.03
CA SER A 600 22.61 24.52 -8.44
C SER A 600 22.62 23.04 -8.80
N MET A 601 22.36 22.18 -7.81
CA MET A 601 22.18 20.74 -8.04
C MET A 601 20.77 20.50 -8.56
N GLU A 602 20.63 19.85 -9.72
CA GLU A 602 19.34 19.58 -10.36
C GLU A 602 19.14 18.10 -10.69
N GLU A 603 17.93 17.60 -10.47
CA GLU A 603 17.54 16.24 -10.82
C GLU A 603 16.04 16.17 -11.13
N THR A 604 15.66 15.40 -12.16
CA THR A 604 14.26 15.20 -12.54
C THR A 604 13.79 13.81 -12.14
N PHE A 605 12.77 13.77 -11.30
CA PHE A 605 12.09 12.55 -10.87
C PHE A 605 10.81 12.34 -11.67
N GLU A 606 10.62 11.12 -12.16
CA GLU A 606 9.37 10.68 -12.73
C GLU A 606 8.53 10.04 -11.63
N VAL A 607 7.30 10.53 -11.49
CA VAL A 607 6.32 10.05 -10.53
C VAL A 607 5.19 9.39 -11.26
N LEU A 608 4.72 8.31 -10.66
CA LEU A 608 3.66 7.50 -11.18
C LEU A 608 2.66 7.20 -10.06
N ALA A 609 1.39 7.39 -10.39
CA ALA A 609 0.26 7.08 -9.55
C ALA A 609 -0.80 6.32 -10.34
N SER A 610 -1.79 5.77 -9.65
CA SER A 610 -2.90 5.05 -10.29
C SER A 610 -3.82 5.96 -11.10
N ASP A 611 -3.92 7.25 -10.72
CA ASP A 611 -4.78 8.26 -11.31
C ASP A 611 -4.22 9.67 -11.05
N PRO A 612 -4.72 10.71 -11.74
CA PRO A 612 -4.42 12.11 -11.41
C PRO A 612 -4.73 12.43 -9.95
N ALA A 613 -3.79 13.07 -9.26
CA ALA A 613 -3.92 13.32 -7.83
C ALA A 613 -3.11 14.50 -7.31
N LYS A 614 -3.41 14.88 -6.07
CA LYS A 614 -2.64 15.81 -5.27
C LYS A 614 -1.73 15.04 -4.32
N PHE A 615 -0.47 15.48 -4.23
CA PHE A 615 0.59 14.85 -3.47
C PHE A 615 1.29 15.87 -2.57
N LEU A 616 1.86 15.34 -1.49
CA LEU A 616 2.73 16.07 -0.59
C LEU A 616 4.03 15.29 -0.41
N PHE A 617 5.12 15.76 -1.02
CA PHE A 617 6.43 15.12 -0.96
C PHE A 617 7.29 15.75 0.14
N PHE A 618 7.98 14.93 0.92
CA PHE A 618 8.92 15.37 1.96
C PHE A 618 10.32 15.06 1.48
N VAL A 619 11.10 16.11 1.21
CA VAL A 619 12.42 16.01 0.59
C VAL A 619 13.47 16.62 1.51
N LYS A 620 14.58 15.91 1.69
CA LYS A 620 15.81 16.41 2.28
C LYS A 620 16.90 16.50 1.22
N CYS A 621 17.88 17.35 1.47
CA CYS A 621 19.13 17.35 0.74
C CYS A 621 20.20 16.71 1.62
N LYS A 622 21.03 15.84 1.06
CA LYS A 622 22.13 15.19 1.79
C LYS A 622 23.45 15.55 1.09
N SER A 623 24.46 15.85 1.90
CA SER A 623 25.85 16.02 1.44
C SER A 623 26.79 15.13 2.24
N ARG A 624 28.10 15.22 1.96
CA ARG A 624 29.15 14.53 2.73
C ARG A 624 29.09 14.77 4.25
N GLY A 625 28.58 15.93 4.66
CA GLY A 625 28.40 16.28 6.08
C GLY A 625 27.11 15.75 6.71
N GLY A 626 26.29 15.00 5.97
CA GLY A 626 24.97 14.56 6.38
C GLY A 626 23.85 15.41 5.78
N ALA A 627 22.71 15.48 6.48
CA ALA A 627 21.56 16.24 6.04
C ALA A 627 21.89 17.75 6.00
N ILE A 628 21.56 18.39 4.88
CA ILE A 628 21.68 19.83 4.70
C ILE A 628 20.37 20.47 5.18
N PRO A 629 20.40 21.35 6.20
CA PRO A 629 19.20 22.05 6.61
C PRO A 629 18.72 22.97 5.48
N ILE A 630 17.43 22.89 5.14
CA ILE A 630 16.81 23.77 4.17
C ILE A 630 16.14 24.90 4.97
N PRO A 631 16.73 26.11 5.01
CA PRO A 631 16.35 27.14 5.97
C PRO A 631 14.93 27.68 5.75
N GLN A 632 14.43 27.69 4.52
CA GLN A 632 13.11 28.22 4.18
C GLN A 632 12.51 27.57 2.94
N PRO A 633 11.17 27.63 2.79
CA PRO A 633 10.17 28.00 3.79
C PRO A 633 9.91 26.93 4.89
N PHE A 634 9.68 27.39 6.12
CA PHE A 634 9.41 26.52 7.27
C PHE A 634 8.06 25.81 7.13
N THR A 635 8.06 24.49 7.30
CA THR A 635 6.84 23.67 7.28
C THR A 635 6.62 23.01 8.63
N CYS A 636 5.37 23.00 9.09
CA CYS A 636 4.96 22.31 10.31
C CYS A 636 3.80 21.37 10.05
N LYS A 637 3.74 20.34 10.87
CA LYS A 637 2.62 19.42 10.96
C LYS A 637 1.76 19.80 12.17
N LEU A 638 0.48 20.00 11.92
CA LEU A 638 -0.55 20.26 12.91
C LEU A 638 -1.43 19.02 13.06
N GLU A 639 -1.78 18.69 14.30
CA GLU A 639 -2.75 17.65 14.63
C GLU A 639 -3.94 18.29 15.35
N PHE A 640 -5.10 18.19 14.71
CA PHE A 640 -6.39 18.69 15.15
C PHE A 640 -7.12 17.63 15.98
N LYS A 641 -8.20 18.02 16.67
CA LYS A 641 -9.00 17.09 17.47
C LYS A 641 -9.68 16.04 16.60
N ASP A 642 -10.15 16.46 15.41
CA ASP A 642 -10.76 15.60 14.43
C ASP A 642 -10.53 16.12 12.99
N ALA A 643 -10.97 15.32 12.01
CA ALA A 643 -10.84 15.66 10.60
C ALA A 643 -11.71 16.85 10.17
N HIS A 644 -12.82 17.10 10.88
CA HIS A 644 -13.73 18.20 10.55
C HIS A 644 -13.10 19.55 10.92
N GLU A 645 -12.44 19.63 12.08
CA GLU A 645 -11.69 20.81 12.51
C GLU A 645 -10.53 21.13 11.56
N ALA A 646 -9.81 20.10 11.09
CA ALA A 646 -8.77 20.27 10.09
C ALA A 646 -9.32 20.82 8.76
N GLU A 647 -10.45 20.28 8.28
CA GLU A 647 -11.09 20.71 7.04
C GLU A 647 -11.67 22.14 7.16
N LEU A 648 -12.25 22.49 8.31
CA LEU A 648 -12.75 23.83 8.60
C LEU A 648 -11.60 24.84 8.61
N ALA A 649 -10.50 24.51 9.29
CA ALA A 649 -9.33 25.37 9.33
C ALA A 649 -8.70 25.57 7.93
N CYS A 650 -8.73 24.54 7.08
CA CYS A 650 -8.34 24.64 5.66
C CYS A 650 -9.24 25.60 4.87
N LYS A 651 -10.56 25.53 5.05
CA LYS A 651 -11.54 26.33 4.28
C LYS A 651 -11.60 27.79 4.71
N GLU A 652 -11.52 28.03 6.03
CA GLU A 652 -11.72 29.36 6.60
C GLU A 652 -10.41 30.17 6.71
N GLY A 653 -9.26 29.58 6.34
CA GLY A 653 -7.96 30.27 6.41
C GLY A 653 -7.56 30.63 7.84
N LEU A 654 -8.04 29.86 8.82
CA LEU A 654 -7.87 30.08 10.26
C LEU A 654 -6.46 29.75 10.78
N ILE A 655 -5.44 29.76 9.93
CA ILE A 655 -4.08 29.40 10.31
C ILE A 655 -3.12 30.42 9.73
N CYS A 656 -2.17 30.86 10.55
CA CYS A 656 -1.07 31.70 10.12
C CYS A 656 -0.12 30.94 9.15
N GLY A 657 -0.49 30.82 7.88
CA GLY A 657 0.35 30.20 6.85
C GLY A 657 -0.43 29.71 5.62
N LYS A 658 0.29 29.17 4.64
CA LYS A 658 -0.30 28.49 3.48
C LYS A 658 -0.51 27.02 3.82
N MET A 659 -1.76 26.57 3.82
CA MET A 659 -2.08 25.15 3.91
C MET A 659 -1.57 24.42 2.66
N LEU A 660 -0.78 23.37 2.85
CA LEU A 660 -0.29 22.51 1.77
C LEU A 660 -1.26 21.34 1.53
N GLY A 661 -1.81 20.77 2.61
CA GLY A 661 -2.77 19.67 2.54
C GLY A 661 -3.14 19.11 3.91
N SER A 662 -4.15 18.24 3.93
CA SER A 662 -4.64 17.57 5.14
C SER A 662 -4.99 16.11 4.87
N VAL A 663 -4.74 15.23 5.84
CA VAL A 663 -5.11 13.81 5.83
C VAL A 663 -5.66 13.45 7.21
N GLY A 664 -6.96 13.14 7.28
CA GLY A 664 -7.63 12.90 8.56
C GLY A 664 -7.58 14.14 9.45
N ASN A 665 -7.13 13.99 10.70
CA ASN A 665 -6.94 15.09 11.64
C ASN A 665 -5.55 15.75 11.55
N LEU A 666 -4.77 15.45 10.51
CA LEU A 666 -3.44 16.02 10.31
C LEU A 666 -3.46 17.04 9.17
N ALA A 667 -2.76 18.15 9.33
CA ALA A 667 -2.53 19.10 8.25
C ALA A 667 -1.10 19.63 8.23
N TRP A 668 -0.63 20.01 7.05
CA TRP A 668 0.70 20.55 6.82
C TRP A 668 0.60 21.99 6.36
N VAL A 669 1.29 22.87 7.08
CA VAL A 669 1.23 24.30 6.88
C VAL A 669 2.61 24.85 6.64
N ARG A 670 2.74 25.66 5.61
CA ARG A 670 3.95 26.40 5.28
C ARG A 670 3.82 27.83 5.78
N LEU A 671 4.73 28.25 6.66
CA LEU A 671 4.78 29.63 7.13
C LEU A 671 5.23 30.56 6.00
N LEU A 672 4.62 31.74 5.92
CA LEU A 672 5.04 32.82 5.03
C LEU A 672 6.21 33.57 5.69
N GLU A 673 7.17 34.06 4.90
CA GLU A 673 8.44 34.66 5.36
C GLU A 673 8.27 35.80 6.40
N ASN A 674 7.10 36.44 6.43
CA ASN A 674 6.81 37.59 7.28
C ASN A 674 6.03 37.27 8.57
N LYS A 675 5.59 36.01 8.77
CA LYS A 675 4.85 35.60 9.99
C LYS A 675 5.74 34.72 10.86
N GLY A 676 5.93 35.14 12.11
CA GLY A 676 6.84 34.47 13.04
C GLY A 676 6.34 33.08 13.44
N LYS A 677 7.28 32.14 13.62
CA LYS A 677 7.04 30.83 14.27
C LYS A 677 6.29 30.96 15.60
N HIS A 678 6.47 32.08 16.30
CA HIS A 678 5.79 32.42 17.54
C HIS A 678 4.29 32.64 17.37
N GLU A 679 3.82 33.34 16.33
CA GLU A 679 2.39 33.57 16.11
C GLU A 679 1.63 32.26 15.91
N LEU A 680 2.22 31.33 15.14
CA LEU A 680 1.64 30.00 14.97
C LEU A 680 1.64 29.21 16.29
N GLN A 681 2.70 29.30 17.10
CA GLN A 681 2.74 28.64 18.40
C GLN A 681 1.66 29.16 19.34
N ASP A 682 1.45 30.48 19.38
CA ASP A 682 0.41 31.12 20.18
C ASP A 682 -0.99 30.67 19.72
N GLU A 683 -1.22 30.60 18.41
CA GLU A 683 -2.47 30.13 17.83
C GLU A 683 -2.74 28.64 18.12
N VAL A 684 -1.72 27.79 17.97
CA VAL A 684 -1.78 26.36 18.30
C VAL A 684 -2.09 26.16 19.78
N GLN A 685 -1.44 26.92 20.67
CA GLN A 685 -1.71 26.85 22.11
C GLN A 685 -3.14 27.32 22.45
N ALA A 686 -3.58 28.43 21.88
CA ALA A 686 -4.92 28.98 22.10
C ALA A 686 -6.02 28.00 21.68
N LYS A 687 -5.83 27.26 20.57
CA LYS A 687 -6.78 26.29 20.04
C LYS A 687 -6.58 24.86 20.56
N SER A 688 -5.55 24.64 21.39
CA SER A 688 -5.16 23.32 21.93
C SER A 688 -4.84 22.28 20.85
N TRP A 689 -4.22 22.71 19.75
CA TRP A 689 -3.71 21.81 18.71
C TRP A 689 -2.33 21.26 19.11
N LYS A 690 -1.93 20.11 18.54
CA LYS A 690 -0.53 19.68 18.66
C LYS A 690 0.27 20.14 17.46
N TYR A 691 1.52 20.49 17.71
CA TYR A 691 2.45 21.02 16.73
C TYR A 691 3.74 20.22 16.73
N SER A 692 4.24 19.92 15.53
CA SER A 692 5.56 19.35 15.31
C SER A 692 6.24 20.03 14.12
N SER A 693 7.52 20.38 14.26
CA SER A 693 8.33 20.86 13.15
C SER A 693 8.63 19.72 12.18
N VAL A 694 8.68 20.03 10.90
CA VAL A 694 9.12 19.10 9.86
C VAL A 694 10.49 19.57 9.39
N ASP A 695 11.50 18.73 9.57
CA ASP A 695 12.89 19.06 9.18
C ASP A 695 13.13 18.93 7.66
N SER A 696 12.17 18.36 6.95
CA SER A 696 12.18 18.14 5.50
C SER A 696 11.44 19.27 4.77
N PHE A 697 11.89 19.59 3.57
CA PHE A 697 11.17 20.47 2.67
C PHE A 697 9.93 19.76 2.13
N CYS A 698 8.79 20.42 2.19
CA CYS A 698 7.51 19.81 1.88
C CYS A 698 6.94 20.37 0.57
N ILE A 699 6.80 19.58 -0.48
CA ILE A 699 6.38 20.00 -1.83
C ILE A 699 4.93 19.58 -2.06
N ASP A 700 4.05 20.56 -2.32
CA ASP A 700 2.69 20.34 -2.81
C ASP A 700 2.72 20.23 -4.34
N ILE A 701 2.21 19.12 -4.88
CA ILE A 701 2.06 18.92 -6.33
C ILE A 701 0.66 18.42 -6.63
N THR A 702 0.00 19.05 -7.60
CA THR A 702 -1.25 18.56 -8.18
C THR A 702 -0.97 18.14 -9.61
N SER A 703 -1.17 16.86 -9.92
CA SER A 703 -0.98 16.32 -11.27
C SER A 703 -2.32 16.10 -11.96
N LYS A 704 -2.39 16.44 -13.25
CA LYS A 704 -3.52 16.11 -14.13
C LYS A 704 -3.37 14.75 -14.81
N GLU A 705 -2.20 14.15 -14.72
CA GLU A 705 -1.89 12.85 -15.31
C GLU A 705 -1.45 11.85 -14.24
N ALA A 706 -1.67 10.56 -14.51
CA ALA A 706 -1.19 9.48 -13.66
C ALA A 706 0.36 9.39 -13.64
N LYS A 707 1.02 9.89 -14.70
CA LYS A 707 2.47 9.92 -14.86
C LYS A 707 2.90 11.37 -15.06
N PHE A 708 3.84 11.87 -14.26
CA PHE A 708 4.30 13.26 -14.34
C PHE A 708 5.76 13.39 -13.88
N LYS A 709 6.38 14.54 -14.12
CA LYS A 709 7.78 14.79 -13.75
C LYS A 709 7.94 15.93 -12.75
N ILE A 710 8.77 15.70 -11.74
CA ILE A 710 9.17 16.68 -10.73
C ILE A 710 10.65 16.98 -10.92
N ARG A 711 10.99 18.21 -11.27
CA ARG A 711 12.37 18.68 -11.29
C ARG A 711 12.69 19.36 -9.97
N LEU A 712 13.69 18.87 -9.26
CA LEU A 712 14.23 19.50 -8.06
C LEU A 712 15.49 20.28 -8.41
N SER A 713 15.66 21.45 -7.81
CA SER A 713 16.85 22.29 -7.95
C SER A 713 17.24 22.89 -6.59
N PHE A 714 18.49 22.70 -6.17
CA PHE A 714 19.02 23.21 -4.90
C PHE A 714 20.27 24.05 -5.11
N ASN A 715 20.21 25.32 -4.71
CA ASN A 715 21.28 26.30 -4.91
C ASN A 715 22.15 26.55 -3.66
N GLY A 716 22.10 25.67 -2.67
CA GLY A 716 22.78 25.84 -1.37
C GLY A 716 21.95 26.54 -0.30
N THR A 717 20.92 27.30 -0.67
CA THR A 717 20.07 28.05 0.28
C THR A 717 18.59 27.72 0.18
N ALA A 718 18.12 27.35 -1.01
CA ALA A 718 16.71 27.09 -1.29
C ALA A 718 16.57 25.83 -2.13
N LEU A 719 15.53 25.04 -1.82
CA LEU A 719 15.08 23.92 -2.63
C LEU A 719 13.86 24.36 -3.43
N ASN A 720 13.98 24.32 -4.75
CA ASN A 720 12.91 24.58 -5.68
C ASN A 720 12.41 23.27 -6.29
N ALA A 721 11.12 23.22 -6.58
CA ALA A 721 10.48 22.08 -7.24
C ALA A 721 9.58 22.58 -8.36
N PHE A 722 9.73 21.99 -9.55
CA PHE A 722 8.94 22.32 -10.73
C PHE A 722 8.23 21.05 -11.22
N CYS A 723 6.91 21.12 -11.35
CA CYS A 723 6.14 20.05 -11.97
C CYS A 723 6.04 20.36 -13.46
N ASN A 724 6.63 19.51 -14.30
CA ASN A 724 6.35 19.52 -15.73
C ASN A 724 5.21 18.52 -15.96
N GLU A 725 4.04 19.04 -16.36
CA GLU A 725 2.95 18.22 -16.91
C GLU A 725 3.34 17.73 -18.31
#